data_AF-A0A812NC74-F1
#
_entry.id   AF-A0A812NC74-F1
#
_cell.length_a   1.000
_cell.length_b   1.000
_cell.length_c   1.000
_cell.angle_alpha   90.00
_cell.angle_beta   90.00
_cell.angle_gamma   90.00
#
_symmetry.space_group_name_H-M   'P 1'
#
loop_
_entity.id
_entity.type
_entity.pdbx_description
1 polymer ?
#
loop_
_entity_poly.entity_id
_entity_poly.type
_entity_poly.pdbx_seq_one_letter_code
_entity_poly.pdbx_strand_id
1 'polypeptide(L)'
;MLDIKTLRADPQACAKLLAVKGFQFDVDYFLELENQRRVLQQESEHLQNERNQKSKTIGQAKARGEDIAPLVAEVGDLGDRLDQAKERFNVLQDELQSFLQAIPNTPDASVPEGTDEDDNQEIRRWGNLPAFNFEPKDHVALTEGGSMDFEAAAKISGSRYVVLHGQLARLQRALTQFMLDTHINEHGYQEVYVPYIVNADSLYGTGQLPKFAQDQFRIEGEQETYLIPTAEVPVTNLYRDSIVAVEELPIKHVCHSPCFRSEAGAHGRDTRGMIRQHQFEKVEMVQLVQPEQSWQSFDELTHHAENILKTLELPFRTVVLCGGDLGFSARRMQARYRDPATNKPVSSDLRLIISATNNREVNRFVYDAAIQAGVLVNCVDQPDLCTFIFPAIVDRSPILIAISSMGNAPTLARVVRGWIEAQLSPNLGKLAELAQSLRDRVKLELPSVDARKSFWETLFRSAAAESAMQGNLQDAKTKAEAMLAESATGETGGIPQASVALIGAGPGDPELITLKALRLIQSADVILYDKLANPAILDYARRDAEFEFVGKQGPKPGSPPTRPDNRGNQQFSINDRIVEHARAGRNVVRLKGGDPFIYGRGGEEMEQVIEAGFDVIMVPGITAALGAASYAGIPLTYRNLSQSVRFVTGHRVENVINLDWPEMGRRDQTLVIYMGLVGLPTILAKLIEHGCEPERPAALVENATWPEQRVIVGTVATLADAAHEAQISGPSVVIIGDVVAKRKA
;
A
#
# COMPACT_ATOMS: atom_id res chain seq x y z
N MET A 1 -23.19 -11.64 -20.51
CA MET A 1 -22.05 -11.29 -21.38
C MET A 1 -22.57 -10.83 -22.75
N LEU A 2 -21.80 -10.03 -23.47
CA LEU A 2 -22.13 -9.64 -24.84
C LEU A 2 -21.89 -10.80 -25.82
N ASP A 3 -22.61 -10.81 -26.94
CA ASP A 3 -22.39 -11.78 -28.00
C ASP A 3 -21.03 -11.55 -28.67
N ILE A 4 -20.20 -12.60 -28.67
CA ILE A 4 -18.86 -12.57 -29.24
C ILE A 4 -18.87 -12.31 -30.76
N LYS A 5 -19.93 -12.71 -31.48
CA LYS A 5 -20.02 -12.42 -32.92
C LYS A 5 -20.20 -10.94 -33.16
N THR A 6 -21.04 -10.29 -32.35
CA THR A 6 -21.23 -8.83 -32.38
C THR A 6 -19.92 -8.10 -32.07
N LEU A 7 -19.18 -8.53 -31.04
CA LEU A 7 -17.87 -7.96 -30.70
C LEU A 7 -16.85 -8.10 -31.84
N ARG A 8 -16.80 -9.26 -32.52
CA ARG A 8 -15.88 -9.50 -33.64
C ARG A 8 -16.27 -8.72 -34.91
N ALA A 9 -17.56 -8.49 -35.12
CA ALA A 9 -18.06 -7.83 -36.33
C ALA A 9 -17.70 -6.34 -36.35
N ASP A 10 -17.85 -5.64 -35.22
CA ASP A 10 -17.50 -4.22 -35.08
C ASP A 10 -17.07 -3.89 -33.64
N PRO A 11 -15.81 -4.20 -33.26
CA PRO A 11 -15.28 -3.90 -31.93
C PRO A 11 -15.36 -2.40 -31.58
N GLN A 12 -15.17 -1.53 -32.57
CA GLN A 12 -15.15 -0.08 -32.37
C GLN A 12 -16.54 0.47 -32.06
N ALA A 13 -17.60 -0.03 -32.70
CA ALA A 13 -18.96 0.34 -32.37
C ALA A 13 -19.33 -0.09 -30.94
N CYS A 14 -18.93 -1.30 -30.52
CA CYS A 14 -19.09 -1.77 -29.15
C CYS A 14 -18.34 -0.87 -28.15
N ALA A 15 -17.10 -0.49 -28.46
CA ALA A 15 -16.31 0.42 -27.62
C ALA A 15 -17.02 1.75 -27.41
N LYS A 16 -17.59 2.33 -28.47
CA LYS A 16 -18.32 3.60 -28.41
C LYS A 16 -19.57 3.52 -27.52
N LEU A 17 -20.32 2.42 -27.59
CA LEU A 17 -21.49 2.21 -26.74
C LEU A 17 -21.10 2.02 -25.27
N LEU A 18 -20.04 1.26 -25.01
CA LEU A 18 -19.56 1.00 -23.66
C LEU A 18 -18.97 2.25 -22.98
N ALA A 19 -18.39 3.16 -23.78
CA ALA A 19 -17.87 4.43 -23.29
C ALA A 19 -18.95 5.31 -22.64
N VAL A 20 -20.22 5.19 -23.05
CA VAL A 20 -21.34 5.88 -22.40
C VAL A 20 -21.47 5.45 -20.93
N LYS A 21 -21.15 4.19 -20.60
CA LYS A 21 -21.11 3.69 -19.20
C LYS A 21 -19.78 3.96 -18.49
N GLY A 22 -18.94 4.85 -19.05
CA GLY A 22 -17.60 5.10 -18.55
C GLY A 22 -16.65 3.90 -18.68
N PHE A 23 -17.01 2.86 -19.44
CA PHE A 23 -16.19 1.67 -19.60
C PHE A 23 -15.29 1.81 -20.83
N GLN A 24 -13.98 1.76 -20.61
CA GLN A 24 -12.98 1.74 -21.67
C GLN A 24 -12.78 0.30 -22.16
N PHE A 25 -13.34 0.00 -23.33
CA PHE A 25 -13.12 -1.28 -24.00
C PHE A 25 -11.80 -1.25 -24.77
N ASP A 26 -10.84 -2.07 -24.36
CA ASP A 26 -9.53 -2.20 -25.04
C ASP A 26 -9.68 -3.05 -26.31
N VAL A 27 -9.93 -2.37 -27.41
CA VAL A 27 -10.11 -2.98 -28.73
C VAL A 27 -8.83 -3.67 -29.20
N ASP A 28 -7.66 -3.07 -28.97
CA ASP A 28 -6.39 -3.57 -29.48
C ASP A 28 -6.02 -4.87 -28.77
N TYR A 29 -6.18 -4.92 -27.46
CA TYR A 29 -5.95 -6.14 -26.69
C TYR A 29 -6.95 -7.24 -27.05
N PHE A 30 -8.24 -6.91 -27.24
CA PHE A 30 -9.23 -7.89 -27.69
C PHE A 30 -8.86 -8.49 -29.07
N LEU A 31 -8.43 -7.65 -30.02
CA LEU A 31 -8.02 -8.09 -31.35
C LEU A 31 -6.76 -8.96 -31.30
N GLU A 32 -5.82 -8.65 -30.41
CA GLU A 32 -4.62 -9.46 -30.18
C GLU A 32 -5.00 -10.85 -29.65
N LEU A 33 -5.85 -10.94 -28.63
CA LEU A 33 -6.34 -12.21 -28.08
C LEU A 33 -7.05 -13.04 -29.16
N GLU A 34 -7.91 -12.44 -29.97
CA GLU A 34 -8.60 -13.13 -31.07
C GLU A 34 -7.65 -13.60 -32.17
N ASN A 35 -6.62 -12.81 -32.49
CA ASN A 35 -5.62 -13.19 -33.47
C ASN A 35 -4.79 -14.39 -32.97
N GLN A 36 -4.31 -14.34 -31.73
CA GLN A 36 -3.60 -15.46 -31.10
C GLN A 36 -4.48 -16.71 -31.04
N ARG A 37 -5.77 -16.56 -30.72
CA ARG A 37 -6.74 -17.66 -30.66
C ARG A 37 -6.88 -18.33 -32.01
N ARG A 38 -6.98 -17.54 -33.08
CA ARG A 38 -7.04 -18.05 -34.46
C ARG A 38 -5.75 -18.77 -34.85
N VAL A 39 -4.58 -18.21 -34.53
CA VAL A 39 -3.28 -18.81 -34.84
C VAL A 39 -3.12 -20.16 -34.13
N LEU A 40 -3.36 -20.22 -32.82
CA LEU A 40 -3.25 -21.45 -32.04
C LEU A 40 -4.29 -22.51 -32.44
N GLN A 41 -5.49 -22.08 -32.83
CA GLN A 41 -6.50 -22.98 -33.38
C GLN A 41 -6.02 -23.61 -34.68
N GLN A 42 -5.51 -22.81 -35.62
CA GLN A 42 -4.98 -23.30 -36.89
C GLN A 42 -3.75 -24.20 -36.71
N GLU A 43 -2.85 -23.85 -35.79
CA GLU A 43 -1.68 -24.67 -35.43
C GLU A 43 -2.13 -26.04 -34.89
N SER A 44 -3.10 -26.05 -33.97
CA SER A 44 -3.65 -27.29 -33.40
C SER A 44 -4.32 -28.17 -34.47
N GLU A 45 -5.11 -27.57 -35.35
CA GLU A 45 -5.76 -28.29 -36.46
C GLU A 45 -4.73 -28.86 -37.46
N HIS A 46 -3.67 -28.09 -37.76
CA HIS A 46 -2.59 -28.51 -38.63
C HIS A 46 -1.79 -29.69 -38.03
N LEU A 47 -1.30 -29.55 -36.80
CA LEU A 47 -0.58 -30.62 -36.08
C LEU A 47 -1.42 -31.87 -35.92
N GLN A 48 -2.72 -31.73 -35.63
CA GLN A 48 -3.65 -32.84 -35.54
C GLN A 48 -3.79 -33.58 -36.88
N ASN A 49 -3.85 -32.86 -38.00
CA ASN A 49 -3.91 -33.43 -39.33
C ASN A 49 -2.59 -34.13 -39.72
N GLU A 50 -1.44 -33.50 -39.47
CA GLU A 50 -0.11 -34.09 -39.73
C GLU A 50 0.10 -35.38 -38.94
N ARG A 51 -0.22 -35.36 -37.64
CA ARG A 51 -0.17 -36.55 -36.77
C ARG A 51 -1.03 -37.68 -37.33
N ASN A 52 -2.25 -37.37 -37.77
CA ASN A 52 -3.17 -38.37 -38.32
C ASN A 52 -2.66 -38.95 -39.66
N GLN A 53 -2.05 -38.14 -40.51
CA GLN A 53 -1.47 -38.58 -41.78
C GLN A 53 -0.25 -39.47 -41.56
N LYS A 54 0.70 -39.05 -40.72
CA LYS A 54 1.91 -39.82 -40.38
C LYS A 54 1.58 -41.12 -39.66
N SER A 55 0.58 -41.11 -38.78
CA SER A 55 0.07 -42.33 -38.13
C SER A 55 -0.46 -43.37 -39.14
N LYS A 56 -1.12 -42.93 -40.22
CA LYS A 56 -1.54 -43.82 -41.31
C LYS A 56 -0.34 -44.39 -42.07
N THR A 57 0.69 -43.57 -42.32
CA THR A 57 1.93 -44.01 -42.98
C THR A 57 2.68 -45.06 -42.17
N ILE A 58 2.71 -44.97 -40.84
CA ILE A 58 3.26 -46.01 -39.94
C ILE A 58 2.54 -47.35 -40.17
N GLY A 59 1.20 -47.35 -40.21
CA GLY A 59 0.42 -48.57 -40.45
C GLY A 59 0.74 -49.22 -41.81
N GLN A 60 0.95 -48.40 -42.84
CA GLN A 60 1.32 -48.87 -44.18
C GLN A 60 2.77 -49.39 -44.24
N ALA A 61 3.73 -48.70 -43.61
CA ALA A 61 5.14 -49.12 -43.54
C ALA A 61 5.30 -50.43 -42.74
N LYS A 62 4.55 -50.56 -41.62
CA LYS A 62 4.49 -51.79 -40.83
C LYS A 62 3.94 -52.98 -41.63
N ALA A 63 2.95 -52.74 -42.49
CA ALA A 63 2.40 -53.78 -43.39
C ALA A 63 3.40 -54.20 -44.49
N ARG A 64 4.34 -53.32 -44.86
CA ARG A 64 5.41 -53.61 -45.84
C ARG A 64 6.70 -54.16 -45.20
N GLY A 65 6.77 -54.27 -43.87
CA GLY A 65 7.94 -54.78 -43.15
C GLY A 65 9.12 -53.79 -43.08
N GLU A 66 8.85 -52.49 -43.28
CA GLU A 66 9.86 -51.42 -43.20
C GLU A 66 10.17 -51.04 -41.73
N ASP A 67 11.32 -50.40 -41.49
CA ASP A 67 11.65 -49.85 -40.17
C ASP A 67 10.75 -48.64 -39.86
N ILE A 68 9.96 -48.77 -38.79
CA ILE A 68 8.99 -47.77 -38.35
C ILE A 68 9.50 -46.91 -37.20
N ALA A 69 10.65 -47.22 -36.60
CA ALA A 69 11.15 -46.50 -35.43
C ALA A 69 11.30 -44.98 -35.65
N PRO A 70 11.80 -44.49 -36.81
CA PRO A 70 11.87 -43.05 -37.08
C PRO A 70 10.50 -42.38 -37.19
N LEU A 71 9.53 -43.06 -37.83
CA LEU A 71 8.17 -42.54 -38.00
C LEU A 71 7.40 -42.52 -36.67
N VAL A 72 7.63 -43.51 -35.81
CA VAL A 72 7.06 -43.57 -34.46
C VAL A 72 7.60 -42.42 -33.59
N ALA A 73 8.90 -42.12 -33.67
CA ALA A 73 9.50 -40.98 -32.96
C ALA A 73 8.95 -39.64 -33.46
N GLU A 74 8.79 -39.47 -34.78
CA GLU A 74 8.21 -38.25 -35.38
C GLU A 74 6.74 -38.04 -34.97
N VAL A 75 5.93 -39.11 -34.91
CA VAL A 75 4.55 -39.03 -34.40
C VAL A 75 4.50 -38.73 -32.90
N GLY A 76 5.48 -39.20 -32.12
CA GLY A 76 5.65 -38.84 -30.72
C GLY A 76 5.89 -37.33 -30.53
N ASP A 77 6.85 -36.76 -31.25
CA ASP A 77 7.14 -35.31 -31.25
C ASP A 77 5.91 -34.48 -31.68
N LEU A 78 5.20 -34.91 -32.73
CA LEU A 78 3.94 -34.26 -33.14
C LEU A 78 2.84 -34.36 -32.07
N GLY A 79 2.83 -35.44 -31.29
CA GLY A 79 1.96 -35.60 -30.13
C GLY A 79 2.27 -34.55 -29.05
N ASP A 80 3.52 -34.46 -28.63
CA ASP A 80 3.98 -33.52 -27.60
C ASP A 80 3.71 -32.06 -28.02
N ARG A 81 4.01 -31.71 -29.28
CA ARG A 81 3.76 -30.36 -29.83
C ARG A 81 2.27 -30.02 -29.91
N LEU A 82 1.43 -31.00 -30.28
CA LEU A 82 -0.02 -30.82 -30.31
C LEU A 82 -0.58 -30.59 -28.89
N ASP A 83 -0.09 -31.33 -27.91
CA ASP A 83 -0.53 -31.18 -26.52
C ASP A 83 -0.11 -29.80 -25.96
N GLN A 84 1.11 -29.34 -26.26
CA GLN A 84 1.55 -27.97 -25.94
C GLN A 84 0.72 -26.88 -26.66
N ALA A 85 0.32 -27.10 -27.92
CA ALA A 85 -0.54 -26.16 -28.64
C ALA A 85 -1.94 -26.09 -28.02
N LYS A 86 -2.50 -27.22 -27.60
CA LYS A 86 -3.79 -27.27 -26.88
C LYS A 86 -3.74 -26.62 -25.52
N GLU A 87 -2.66 -26.83 -24.76
CA GLU A 87 -2.47 -26.18 -23.46
C GLU A 87 -2.42 -24.66 -23.61
N ARG A 88 -1.59 -24.16 -24.54
CA ARG A 88 -1.54 -22.71 -24.86
C ARG A 88 -2.91 -22.18 -25.31
N PHE A 89 -3.65 -22.95 -26.10
CA PHE A 89 -4.98 -22.57 -26.55
C PHE A 89 -5.99 -22.49 -25.39
N ASN A 90 -5.96 -23.43 -24.45
CA ASN A 90 -6.83 -23.41 -23.28
C ASN A 90 -6.53 -22.22 -22.37
N VAL A 91 -5.25 -21.95 -22.09
CA VAL A 91 -4.84 -20.77 -21.30
C VAL A 91 -5.35 -19.48 -21.95
N LEU A 92 -5.22 -19.36 -23.27
CA LEU A 92 -5.72 -18.20 -24.00
C LEU A 92 -7.25 -18.12 -24.01
N GLN A 93 -7.95 -19.26 -24.05
CA GLN A 93 -9.41 -19.28 -23.92
C GLN A 93 -9.86 -18.78 -22.55
N ASP A 94 -9.16 -19.17 -21.48
CA ASP A 94 -9.46 -18.72 -20.13
C ASP A 94 -9.21 -17.21 -19.98
N GLU A 95 -8.13 -16.69 -20.59
CA GLU A 95 -7.82 -15.26 -20.63
C GLU A 95 -8.88 -14.47 -21.40
N LEU A 96 -9.27 -14.95 -22.59
CA LEU A 96 -10.34 -14.35 -23.38
C LEU A 96 -11.68 -14.39 -22.64
N GLN A 97 -12.01 -15.51 -22.00
CA GLN A 97 -13.24 -15.63 -21.21
C GLN A 97 -13.25 -14.64 -20.04
N SER A 98 -12.13 -14.52 -19.32
CA SER A 98 -11.97 -13.56 -18.22
C SER A 98 -12.14 -12.12 -18.71
N PHE A 99 -11.55 -11.78 -19.86
CA PHE A 99 -11.73 -10.49 -20.50
C PHE A 99 -13.20 -10.22 -20.83
N LEU A 100 -13.88 -11.18 -21.46
CA LEU A 100 -15.29 -11.04 -21.86
C LEU A 100 -16.25 -10.93 -20.66
N GLN A 101 -15.96 -11.62 -19.56
CA GLN A 101 -16.74 -11.55 -18.33
C GLN A 101 -16.62 -10.20 -17.61
N ALA A 102 -15.56 -9.42 -17.88
CA ALA A 102 -15.36 -8.09 -17.31
C ALA A 102 -16.11 -6.97 -18.07
N ILE A 103 -16.64 -7.26 -19.27
CA ILE A 103 -17.32 -6.27 -20.12
C ILE A 103 -18.77 -6.09 -19.63
N PRO A 104 -19.20 -4.85 -19.29
CA PRO A 104 -20.59 -4.59 -18.92
C PRO A 104 -21.54 -4.73 -20.10
N ASN A 105 -22.84 -4.77 -19.82
CA ASN A 105 -23.85 -4.73 -20.88
C ASN A 105 -23.83 -3.36 -21.60
N THR A 106 -24.21 -3.35 -22.88
CA THR A 106 -24.30 -2.12 -23.67
C THR A 106 -25.54 -1.33 -23.28
N PRO A 107 -25.42 0.00 -23.07
CA PRO A 107 -26.58 0.83 -22.79
C PRO A 107 -27.53 0.86 -24.00
N ASP A 108 -28.81 1.02 -23.72
CA ASP A 108 -29.80 1.34 -24.74
C ASP A 108 -29.60 2.78 -25.26
N ALA A 109 -29.99 3.03 -26.50
CA ALA A 109 -29.83 4.35 -27.12
C ALA A 109 -30.62 5.47 -26.41
N SER A 110 -31.64 5.11 -25.60
CA SER A 110 -32.41 6.07 -24.81
C SER A 110 -31.78 6.43 -23.45
N VAL A 111 -30.67 5.78 -23.07
CA VAL A 111 -29.94 6.11 -21.84
C VAL A 111 -29.24 7.45 -22.02
N PRO A 112 -29.46 8.45 -21.13
CA PRO A 112 -28.76 9.72 -21.24
C PRO A 112 -27.27 9.55 -20.95
N GLU A 113 -26.45 10.33 -21.66
CA GLU A 113 -25.05 10.49 -21.29
C GLU A 113 -24.95 11.18 -19.92
N GLY A 114 -23.93 10.84 -19.14
CA GLY A 114 -23.69 11.39 -17.82
C GLY A 114 -22.63 10.57 -17.08
N THR A 115 -21.95 11.20 -16.13
CA THR A 115 -20.82 10.60 -15.41
C THR A 115 -21.21 9.96 -14.09
N ASP A 116 -22.24 10.45 -13.41
CA ASP A 116 -22.67 9.98 -12.09
C ASP A 116 -24.15 10.27 -11.83
N GLU A 117 -24.59 10.04 -10.59
CA GLU A 117 -25.99 10.17 -10.18
C GLU A 117 -26.59 11.57 -10.34
N ASP A 118 -25.76 12.63 -10.41
CA ASP A 118 -26.22 14.01 -10.58
C ASP A 118 -26.71 14.29 -12.02
N ASP A 119 -26.25 13.50 -13.00
CA ASP A 119 -26.66 13.59 -14.41
C ASP A 119 -27.94 12.78 -14.71
N ASN A 120 -28.49 12.09 -13.71
CA ASN A 120 -29.73 11.33 -13.84
C ASN A 120 -30.91 12.24 -14.16
N GLN A 121 -31.79 11.79 -15.06
CA GLN A 121 -32.90 12.62 -15.55
C GLN A 121 -34.22 12.22 -14.91
N GLU A 122 -34.90 13.17 -14.26
CA GLU A 122 -36.26 12.98 -13.77
C GLU A 122 -37.25 12.88 -14.95
N ILE A 123 -38.02 11.78 -14.99
CA ILE A 123 -38.98 11.52 -16.06
C ILE A 123 -40.44 11.57 -15.58
N ARG A 124 -40.68 11.33 -14.29
CA ARG A 124 -42.03 11.36 -13.69
C ARG A 124 -41.96 11.75 -12.21
N ARG A 125 -43.03 12.35 -11.71
CA ARG A 125 -43.22 12.66 -10.30
C ARG A 125 -44.65 12.33 -9.86
N TRP A 126 -44.81 11.84 -8.65
CA TRP A 126 -46.11 11.49 -8.09
C TRP A 126 -46.23 11.87 -6.62
N GLY A 127 -47.40 12.37 -6.23
CA GLY A 127 -47.72 12.80 -4.87
C GLY A 127 -47.22 14.21 -4.54
N ASN A 128 -47.73 14.75 -3.43
CA ASN A 128 -47.27 16.02 -2.86
C ASN A 128 -46.52 15.74 -1.55
N LEU A 129 -45.40 16.43 -1.32
CA LEU A 129 -44.72 16.31 -0.04
C LEU A 129 -45.62 16.80 1.11
N PRO A 130 -45.73 16.05 2.21
CA PRO A 130 -46.51 16.49 3.35
C PRO A 130 -45.92 17.78 3.95
N ALA A 131 -46.77 18.75 4.18
CA ALA A 131 -46.43 19.96 4.92
C ALA A 131 -46.53 19.65 6.42
N PHE A 132 -45.43 19.81 7.15
CA PHE A 132 -45.41 19.64 8.60
C PHE A 132 -45.48 21.01 9.28
N ASN A 133 -46.35 21.13 10.29
CA ASN A 133 -46.38 22.27 11.21
C ASN A 133 -45.44 22.08 12.42
N PHE A 134 -44.53 21.11 12.34
CA PHE A 134 -43.49 20.78 13.31
C PHE A 134 -42.22 20.39 12.57
N GLU A 135 -41.08 20.37 13.27
CA GLU A 135 -39.82 19.91 12.69
C GLU A 135 -39.84 18.38 12.50
N PRO A 136 -39.75 17.87 11.26
CA PRO A 136 -39.77 16.43 11.03
C PRO A 136 -38.53 15.75 11.62
N LYS A 137 -38.75 14.64 12.32
CA LYS A 137 -37.70 13.75 12.81
C LYS A 137 -37.30 12.75 11.72
N ASP A 138 -36.02 12.35 11.70
CA ASP A 138 -35.56 11.24 10.86
C ASP A 138 -36.11 9.90 11.39
N HIS A 139 -36.01 8.83 10.60
CA HIS A 139 -36.54 7.52 10.99
C HIS A 139 -35.85 6.92 12.21
N VAL A 140 -34.62 7.35 12.54
CA VAL A 140 -33.91 6.92 13.76
C VAL A 140 -34.50 7.63 14.98
N ALA A 141 -34.64 8.96 14.91
CA ALA A 141 -35.17 9.83 15.94
C ALA A 141 -36.66 9.55 16.24
N LEU A 142 -37.43 9.10 15.24
CA LEU A 142 -38.78 8.59 15.44
C LEU A 142 -38.83 7.32 16.30
N THR A 143 -37.71 6.62 16.43
CA THR A 143 -37.61 5.32 17.11
C THR A 143 -36.70 5.32 18.34
N GLU A 144 -36.37 6.51 18.87
CA GLU A 144 -35.56 6.72 20.10
C GLU A 144 -36.07 5.95 21.33
N GLY A 145 -37.32 5.45 21.31
CA GLY A 145 -37.87 4.52 22.30
C GLY A 145 -37.43 3.05 22.18
N GLY A 146 -36.40 2.75 21.36
CA GLY A 146 -35.81 1.40 21.24
C GLY A 146 -36.48 0.47 20.22
N SER A 147 -37.29 1.00 19.29
CA SER A 147 -37.89 0.15 18.23
C SER A 147 -36.91 -0.21 17.12
N MET A 148 -35.90 0.64 16.87
CA MET A 148 -34.70 0.30 16.10
C MET A 148 -33.51 0.26 17.05
N ASP A 149 -33.00 -0.94 17.32
CA ASP A 149 -31.90 -1.16 18.24
C ASP A 149 -30.61 -1.47 17.45
N PHE A 150 -29.85 -0.41 17.20
CA PHE A 150 -28.54 -0.48 16.54
C PHE A 150 -27.44 -0.96 17.49
N GLU A 151 -27.60 -0.78 18.80
CA GLU A 151 -26.60 -1.20 19.79
C GLU A 151 -26.62 -2.72 19.95
N ALA A 152 -27.81 -3.32 20.08
CA ALA A 152 -27.98 -4.76 20.09
C ALA A 152 -27.50 -5.38 18.77
N ALA A 153 -27.81 -4.75 17.63
CA ALA A 153 -27.31 -5.21 16.33
C ALA A 153 -25.78 -5.16 16.25
N ALA A 154 -25.16 -4.06 16.69
CA ALA A 154 -23.71 -3.92 16.74
C ALA A 154 -23.05 -4.97 17.64
N LYS A 155 -23.69 -5.32 18.75
CA LYS A 155 -23.24 -6.40 19.64
C LYS A 155 -23.31 -7.79 18.99
N ILE A 156 -24.29 -8.04 18.13
CA ILE A 156 -24.52 -9.36 17.49
C ILE A 156 -23.68 -9.51 16.21
N SER A 157 -23.66 -8.49 15.35
CA SER A 157 -23.18 -8.59 13.96
C SER A 157 -22.25 -7.45 13.54
N GLY A 158 -22.07 -6.41 14.36
CA GLY A 158 -21.29 -5.23 14.04
C GLY A 158 -22.11 -4.09 13.41
N SER A 159 -21.43 -3.09 12.85
CA SER A 159 -22.07 -1.93 12.23
C SER A 159 -22.92 -2.29 11.01
N ARG A 160 -23.86 -1.41 10.61
CA ARG A 160 -24.74 -1.59 9.45
C ARG A 160 -25.69 -2.80 9.55
N TYR A 161 -26.06 -3.17 10.78
CA TYR A 161 -27.18 -4.04 11.09
C TYR A 161 -28.15 -3.31 12.03
N VAL A 162 -29.38 -3.81 12.13
CA VAL A 162 -30.42 -3.28 13.03
C VAL A 162 -31.27 -4.41 13.58
N VAL A 163 -31.65 -4.33 14.86
CA VAL A 163 -32.69 -5.17 15.44
C VAL A 163 -33.98 -4.35 15.52
N LEU A 164 -35.08 -4.87 14.96
CA LEU A 164 -36.38 -4.23 15.04
C LEU A 164 -37.24 -4.86 16.13
N HIS A 165 -37.94 -4.03 16.89
CA HIS A 165 -38.82 -4.47 17.97
C HIS A 165 -40.28 -4.09 17.74
N GLY A 166 -41.18 -4.89 18.34
CA GLY A 166 -42.60 -4.56 18.51
C GLY A 166 -43.33 -4.21 17.22
N GLN A 167 -44.00 -3.05 17.22
CA GLN A 167 -44.83 -2.59 16.11
C GLN A 167 -44.02 -2.34 14.83
N LEU A 168 -42.76 -1.94 14.93
CA LEU A 168 -41.92 -1.68 13.77
C LEU A 168 -41.49 -2.98 13.07
N ALA A 169 -41.14 -4.02 13.83
CA ALA A 169 -40.90 -5.35 13.26
C ALA A 169 -42.18 -5.92 12.61
N ARG A 170 -43.35 -5.70 13.23
CA ARG A 170 -44.64 -6.06 12.62
C ARG A 170 -44.90 -5.29 11.33
N LEU A 171 -44.55 -4.00 11.28
CA LEU A 171 -44.71 -3.16 10.10
C LEU A 171 -43.82 -3.64 8.95
N GLN A 172 -42.55 -3.98 9.20
CA GLN A 172 -41.66 -4.56 8.18
C GLN A 172 -42.31 -5.81 7.56
N ARG A 173 -42.77 -6.74 8.40
CA ARG A 173 -43.46 -7.94 7.91
C ARG A 173 -44.74 -7.61 7.15
N ALA A 174 -45.54 -6.65 7.61
CA ALA A 174 -46.76 -6.24 6.93
C ALA A 174 -46.47 -5.64 5.55
N LEU A 175 -45.42 -4.84 5.41
CA LEU A 175 -44.98 -4.29 4.12
C LEU A 175 -44.56 -5.40 3.16
N THR A 176 -43.76 -6.38 3.62
CA THR A 176 -43.39 -7.55 2.82
C THR A 176 -44.62 -8.29 2.29
N GLN A 177 -45.56 -8.62 3.18
CA GLN A 177 -46.77 -9.37 2.79
C GLN A 177 -47.64 -8.56 1.84
N PHE A 178 -47.85 -7.27 2.12
CA PHE A 178 -48.56 -6.36 1.24
C PHE A 178 -47.96 -6.32 -0.17
N MET A 179 -46.63 -6.20 -0.28
CA MET A 179 -45.95 -6.18 -1.58
C MET A 179 -46.12 -7.51 -2.32
N LEU A 180 -45.87 -8.65 -1.67
CA LEU A 180 -46.07 -9.98 -2.27
C LEU A 180 -47.51 -10.16 -2.75
N ASP A 181 -48.49 -9.95 -1.87
CA ASP A 181 -49.91 -10.13 -2.17
C ASP A 181 -50.36 -9.22 -3.31
N THR A 182 -49.87 -7.98 -3.37
CA THR A 182 -50.18 -7.06 -4.47
C THR A 182 -49.65 -7.61 -5.80
N HIS A 183 -48.39 -8.04 -5.85
CA HIS A 183 -47.81 -8.58 -7.08
C HIS A 183 -48.45 -9.89 -7.53
N ILE A 184 -48.85 -10.76 -6.59
CA ILE A 184 -49.52 -12.03 -6.89
C ILE A 184 -50.95 -11.79 -7.38
N ASN A 185 -51.75 -11.05 -6.60
CA ASN A 185 -53.19 -10.95 -6.82
C ASN A 185 -53.56 -9.93 -7.91
N GLU A 186 -52.75 -8.88 -8.11
CA GLU A 186 -53.07 -7.78 -9.03
C GLU A 186 -52.17 -7.76 -10.27
N HIS A 187 -50.90 -8.15 -10.15
CA HIS A 187 -49.92 -8.01 -11.23
C HIS A 187 -49.54 -9.34 -11.92
N GLY A 188 -50.11 -10.46 -11.48
CA GLY A 188 -49.98 -11.78 -12.11
C GLY A 188 -48.61 -12.45 -11.94
N TYR A 189 -47.91 -12.17 -10.85
CA TYR A 189 -46.64 -12.84 -10.53
C TYR A 189 -46.88 -14.13 -9.77
N GLN A 190 -46.08 -15.15 -10.07
CA GLN A 190 -45.99 -16.36 -9.27
C GLN A 190 -45.01 -16.14 -8.11
N GLU A 191 -45.43 -16.45 -6.89
CA GLU A 191 -44.52 -16.42 -5.74
C GLU A 191 -43.56 -17.62 -5.78
N VAL A 192 -42.28 -17.36 -5.51
CA VAL A 192 -41.25 -18.39 -5.36
C VAL A 192 -40.45 -18.19 -4.09
N TYR A 193 -40.12 -19.30 -3.43
CA TYR A 193 -39.17 -19.35 -2.34
C TYR A 193 -37.85 -19.94 -2.84
N VAL A 194 -36.74 -19.24 -2.59
CA VAL A 194 -35.43 -19.57 -3.17
C VAL A 194 -34.35 -19.70 -2.09
N PRO A 195 -33.25 -20.45 -2.37
CA PRO A 195 -32.10 -20.49 -1.48
C PRO A 195 -31.44 -19.11 -1.30
N TYR A 196 -31.01 -18.80 -0.08
CA TYR A 196 -30.25 -17.58 0.22
C TYR A 196 -28.74 -17.75 0.10
N ILE A 197 -28.29 -18.99 -0.06
CA ILE A 197 -26.91 -19.36 -0.32
C ILE A 197 -26.87 -19.95 -1.73
N VAL A 198 -26.01 -19.41 -2.59
CA VAL A 198 -25.88 -19.80 -3.99
C VAL A 198 -24.44 -20.13 -4.35
N ASN A 199 -24.27 -20.93 -5.41
CA ASN A 199 -22.95 -21.22 -5.98
C ASN A 199 -22.42 -20.05 -6.84
N ALA A 200 -21.12 -20.06 -7.14
CA ALA A 200 -20.48 -19.03 -7.95
C ALA A 200 -21.12 -18.86 -9.34
N ASP A 201 -21.50 -19.96 -10.00
CA ASP A 201 -22.13 -19.94 -11.32
C ASP A 201 -23.40 -19.08 -11.37
N SER A 202 -24.15 -19.02 -10.27
CA SER A 202 -25.37 -18.22 -10.20
C SER A 202 -25.08 -16.72 -10.21
N LEU A 203 -24.02 -16.31 -9.49
CA LEU A 203 -23.54 -14.93 -9.47
C LEU A 203 -22.85 -14.53 -10.79
N TYR A 204 -22.17 -15.46 -11.47
CA TYR A 204 -21.69 -15.22 -12.84
C TYR A 204 -22.85 -15.03 -13.81
N GLY A 205 -23.91 -15.85 -13.69
CA GLY A 205 -25.09 -15.79 -14.56
C GLY A 205 -25.82 -14.44 -14.51
N THR A 206 -25.79 -13.74 -13.37
CA THR A 206 -26.47 -12.45 -13.15
C THR A 206 -25.52 -11.24 -13.10
N GLY A 207 -24.21 -11.47 -13.19
CA GLY A 207 -23.19 -10.44 -13.39
C GLY A 207 -22.61 -9.82 -12.11
N GLN A 208 -22.87 -10.41 -10.95
CA GLN A 208 -22.21 -10.02 -9.69
C GLN A 208 -20.76 -10.49 -9.67
N LEU A 209 -20.46 -11.69 -10.19
CA LEU A 209 -19.09 -12.15 -10.42
C LEU A 209 -18.67 -11.96 -11.88
N PRO A 210 -17.38 -11.66 -12.14
CA PRO A 210 -16.30 -11.51 -11.17
C PRO A 210 -16.16 -10.09 -10.59
N LYS A 211 -16.78 -9.08 -11.21
CA LYS A 211 -16.51 -7.66 -10.94
C LYS A 211 -16.83 -7.21 -9.51
N PHE A 212 -17.94 -7.67 -8.95
CA PHE A 212 -18.45 -7.25 -7.63
C PHE A 212 -18.22 -8.33 -6.56
N ALA A 213 -17.16 -9.13 -6.70
CA ALA A 213 -16.80 -10.17 -5.72
C ALA A 213 -16.62 -9.59 -4.31
N GLN A 214 -16.04 -8.38 -4.21
CA GLN A 214 -15.82 -7.70 -2.92
C GLN A 214 -17.13 -7.25 -2.27
N ASP A 215 -18.21 -7.09 -3.04
CA ASP A 215 -19.53 -6.70 -2.54
C ASP A 215 -20.34 -7.90 -1.98
N GLN A 216 -19.85 -9.14 -2.17
CA GLN A 216 -20.52 -10.36 -1.75
C GLN A 216 -20.01 -10.85 -0.39
N PHE A 217 -20.93 -11.40 0.41
CA PHE A 217 -20.54 -12.23 1.56
C PHE A 217 -20.27 -13.67 1.09
N ARG A 218 -18.98 -14.03 1.03
CA ARG A 218 -18.53 -15.39 0.70
C ARG A 218 -18.56 -16.28 1.93
N ILE A 219 -19.08 -17.50 1.78
CA ILE A 219 -19.06 -18.55 2.81
C ILE A 219 -17.93 -19.51 2.47
N GLU A 220 -16.97 -19.63 3.39
CA GLU A 220 -15.86 -20.58 3.25
C GLU A 220 -16.31 -21.98 3.69
N GLY A 221 -16.16 -22.96 2.80
CA GLY A 221 -16.57 -24.35 3.02
C GLY A 221 -15.96 -25.28 1.98
N GLU A 222 -16.40 -26.54 1.93
CA GLU A 222 -15.95 -27.51 0.91
C GLU A 222 -16.26 -27.06 -0.52
N GLN A 223 -17.37 -26.33 -0.68
CA GLN A 223 -17.77 -25.68 -1.93
C GLN A 223 -17.83 -24.18 -1.74
N GLU A 224 -17.33 -23.44 -2.72
CA GLU A 224 -17.40 -21.98 -2.73
C GLU A 224 -18.84 -21.52 -2.94
N THR A 225 -19.41 -20.89 -1.91
CA THR A 225 -20.81 -20.41 -1.92
C THR A 225 -20.90 -19.00 -1.34
N TYR A 226 -22.01 -18.34 -1.63
CA TYR A 226 -22.20 -16.92 -1.35
C TYR A 226 -23.62 -16.65 -0.84
N LEU A 227 -23.76 -15.70 0.08
CA LEU A 227 -25.08 -15.16 0.42
C LEU A 227 -25.59 -14.27 -0.72
N ILE A 228 -26.89 -14.34 -0.99
CA ILE A 228 -27.49 -13.58 -2.10
C ILE A 228 -27.51 -12.06 -1.80
N PRO A 229 -27.07 -11.20 -2.73
CA PRO A 229 -27.20 -9.74 -2.61
C PRO A 229 -28.59 -9.23 -3.01
N THR A 230 -29.39 -10.11 -3.61
CA THR A 230 -30.78 -9.93 -4.01
C THR A 230 -31.37 -11.26 -4.52
N ALA A 231 -32.68 -11.47 -4.37
CA ALA A 231 -33.40 -12.57 -4.99
C ALA A 231 -33.32 -12.61 -6.54
N GLU A 232 -32.90 -11.54 -7.22
CA GLU A 232 -32.62 -11.54 -8.67
C GLU A 232 -31.69 -12.70 -9.06
N VAL A 233 -30.66 -12.94 -8.24
CA VAL A 233 -29.63 -13.97 -8.48
C VAL A 233 -30.26 -15.38 -8.58
N PRO A 234 -30.87 -15.93 -7.52
CA PRO A 234 -31.44 -17.27 -7.59
C PRO A 234 -32.69 -17.35 -8.48
N VAL A 235 -33.55 -16.34 -8.52
CA VAL A 235 -34.80 -16.39 -9.31
C VAL A 235 -34.51 -16.43 -10.81
N THR A 236 -33.56 -15.61 -11.29
CA THR A 236 -33.17 -15.63 -12.71
C THR A 236 -32.48 -16.94 -13.08
N ASN A 237 -31.68 -17.51 -12.16
CA ASN A 237 -30.98 -18.77 -12.39
C ASN A 237 -31.86 -20.03 -12.30
N LEU A 238 -33.15 -19.93 -11.96
CA LEU A 238 -34.09 -21.06 -12.09
C LEU A 238 -34.15 -21.60 -13.52
N TYR A 239 -33.79 -20.77 -14.50
CA TYR A 239 -33.82 -21.07 -15.93
C TYR A 239 -32.44 -21.22 -16.56
N ARG A 240 -31.37 -21.24 -15.75
CA ARG A 240 -30.02 -21.48 -16.26
C ARG A 240 -29.96 -22.86 -16.95
N ASP A 241 -29.22 -22.94 -18.05
CA ASP A 241 -29.02 -24.17 -18.83
C ASP A 241 -30.33 -24.85 -19.30
N SER A 242 -31.40 -24.06 -19.46
CA SER A 242 -32.73 -24.53 -19.83
C SER A 242 -33.22 -23.90 -21.15
N ILE A 243 -34.04 -24.63 -21.89
CA ILE A 243 -34.76 -24.11 -23.06
C ILE A 243 -36.23 -23.95 -22.66
N VAL A 244 -36.70 -22.69 -22.61
CA VAL A 244 -38.09 -22.35 -22.24
C VAL A 244 -38.95 -22.29 -23.50
N ALA A 245 -40.15 -22.88 -23.44
CA ALA A 245 -41.09 -22.83 -24.56
C ALA A 245 -41.68 -21.42 -24.70
N VAL A 246 -41.88 -20.95 -25.94
CA VAL A 246 -42.35 -19.58 -26.21
C VAL A 246 -43.73 -19.33 -25.61
N GLU A 247 -44.56 -20.37 -25.54
CA GLU A 247 -45.91 -20.35 -25.00
C GLU A 247 -45.95 -20.19 -23.48
N GLU A 248 -44.85 -20.44 -22.78
CA GLU A 248 -44.71 -20.22 -21.34
C GLU A 248 -44.33 -18.77 -21.00
N LEU A 249 -43.90 -17.98 -22.00
CA LEU A 249 -43.51 -16.57 -21.82
C LEU A 249 -44.73 -15.63 -21.98
N PRO A 250 -44.83 -14.55 -21.19
CA PRO A 250 -43.88 -14.12 -20.16
C PRO A 250 -44.03 -14.89 -18.85
N ILE A 251 -42.90 -15.29 -18.27
CA ILE A 251 -42.83 -15.86 -16.92
C ILE A 251 -42.56 -14.73 -15.94
N LYS A 252 -43.36 -14.62 -14.89
CA LYS A 252 -43.29 -13.55 -13.89
C LYS A 252 -43.14 -14.15 -12.49
N HIS A 253 -42.01 -13.88 -11.83
CA HIS A 253 -41.74 -14.33 -10.46
C HIS A 253 -41.64 -13.17 -9.48
N VAL A 254 -42.28 -13.31 -8.32
CA VAL A 254 -42.09 -12.43 -7.17
C VAL A 254 -41.49 -13.23 -6.02
N CYS A 255 -40.52 -12.63 -5.31
CA CYS A 255 -39.82 -13.30 -4.22
C CYS A 255 -39.44 -12.31 -3.13
N HIS A 256 -39.71 -12.66 -1.88
CA HIS A 256 -39.15 -11.97 -0.73
C HIS A 256 -37.88 -12.68 -0.25
N SER A 257 -36.79 -11.93 -0.05
CA SER A 257 -35.60 -12.46 0.62
C SER A 257 -34.89 -11.42 1.49
N PRO A 258 -34.19 -11.85 2.55
CA PRO A 258 -33.09 -11.07 3.09
C PRO A 258 -32.01 -10.98 2.01
N CYS A 259 -31.40 -9.80 1.90
CA CYS A 259 -30.37 -9.45 0.93
C CYS A 259 -29.11 -9.06 1.69
N PHE A 260 -27.96 -9.60 1.27
CA PHE A 260 -26.68 -9.43 1.95
C PHE A 260 -25.65 -8.73 1.07
N ARG A 261 -25.16 -7.56 1.50
CA ARG A 261 -24.16 -6.78 0.76
C ARG A 261 -23.05 -6.29 1.68
N SER A 262 -21.79 -6.49 1.29
CA SER A 262 -20.66 -6.03 2.11
C SER A 262 -20.55 -4.51 2.13
N GLU A 263 -21.20 -3.80 1.20
CA GLU A 263 -21.14 -2.34 1.05
C GLU A 263 -19.69 -1.80 1.02
N ALA A 264 -18.80 -2.57 0.40
CA ALA A 264 -17.40 -2.21 0.23
C ALA A 264 -17.31 -0.88 -0.56
N GLY A 265 -16.44 0.03 -0.11
CA GLY A 265 -16.29 1.35 -0.74
C GLY A 265 -17.28 2.43 -0.29
N ALA A 266 -18.32 2.12 0.50
CA ALA A 266 -19.28 3.11 1.01
C ALA A 266 -18.85 3.79 2.33
N HIS A 267 -17.54 4.04 2.52
CA HIS A 267 -17.03 4.65 3.76
C HIS A 267 -17.59 6.06 3.96
N GLY A 268 -18.26 6.29 5.09
CA GLY A 268 -18.79 7.61 5.47
C GLY A 268 -20.15 8.00 4.86
N ARG A 269 -20.70 7.22 3.92
CA ARG A 269 -22.05 7.45 3.33
C ARG A 269 -23.12 6.66 4.07
N ASP A 270 -24.26 7.31 4.34
CA ASP A 270 -25.45 6.73 5.00
C ASP A 270 -25.12 5.87 6.22
N THR A 271 -24.26 6.40 7.11
CA THR A 271 -23.78 5.65 8.29
C THR A 271 -24.80 5.55 9.40
N ARG A 272 -25.81 6.43 9.40
CA ARG A 272 -26.91 6.47 10.38
C ARG A 272 -28.20 5.94 9.76
N GLY A 273 -28.84 4.98 10.43
CA GLY A 273 -30.18 4.52 10.06
C GLY A 273 -30.21 3.22 9.23
N MET A 274 -31.29 3.01 8.46
CA MET A 274 -31.58 1.76 7.75
C MET A 274 -31.52 1.87 6.22
N ILE A 275 -31.10 3.01 5.67
CA ILE A 275 -31.04 3.22 4.21
C ILE A 275 -29.95 2.33 3.57
N ARG A 276 -28.83 2.13 4.27
CA ARG A 276 -27.71 1.29 3.81
C ARG A 276 -27.29 0.33 4.91
N GLN A 277 -27.59 -0.96 4.73
CA GLN A 277 -27.34 -2.04 5.70
C GLN A 277 -26.64 -3.21 5.03
N HIS A 278 -25.88 -4.01 5.79
CA HIS A 278 -25.34 -5.27 5.30
C HIS A 278 -26.42 -6.32 5.08
N GLN A 279 -27.51 -6.25 5.84
CA GLN A 279 -28.69 -7.08 5.68
C GLN A 279 -29.94 -6.21 5.59
N PHE A 280 -30.75 -6.40 4.55
CA PHE A 280 -32.05 -5.74 4.37
C PHE A 280 -33.04 -6.67 3.66
N GLU A 281 -34.34 -6.44 3.85
CA GLU A 281 -35.38 -7.22 3.17
C GLU A 281 -35.75 -6.57 1.83
N LYS A 282 -35.99 -7.39 0.80
CA LYS A 282 -36.47 -6.91 -0.51
C LYS A 282 -37.51 -7.87 -1.08
N VAL A 283 -38.57 -7.30 -1.68
CA VAL A 283 -39.49 -8.03 -2.56
C VAL A 283 -39.08 -7.78 -3.99
N GLU A 284 -38.58 -8.81 -4.64
CA GLU A 284 -38.06 -8.77 -6.00
C GLU A 284 -39.10 -9.19 -7.01
N MET A 285 -39.12 -8.52 -8.16
CA MET A 285 -39.87 -8.92 -9.34
C MET A 285 -38.90 -9.28 -10.45
N VAL A 286 -39.01 -10.49 -11.01
CA VAL A 286 -38.22 -10.94 -12.15
C VAL A 286 -39.17 -11.37 -13.26
N GLN A 287 -38.89 -10.95 -14.49
CA GLN A 287 -39.63 -11.40 -15.66
C GLN A 287 -38.69 -12.01 -16.69
N LEU A 288 -39.03 -13.20 -17.19
CA LEU A 288 -38.43 -13.78 -18.38
C LEU A 288 -39.41 -13.60 -19.53
N VAL A 289 -38.95 -12.96 -20.61
CA VAL A 289 -39.82 -12.49 -21.69
C VAL A 289 -39.15 -12.69 -23.05
N GLN A 290 -39.93 -12.65 -24.12
CA GLN A 290 -39.39 -12.64 -25.47
C GLN A 290 -38.58 -11.35 -25.71
N PRO A 291 -37.46 -11.40 -26.46
CA PRO A 291 -36.59 -10.24 -26.68
C PRO A 291 -37.35 -8.99 -27.17
N GLU A 292 -38.32 -9.17 -28.06
CA GLU A 292 -39.12 -8.11 -28.68
C GLU A 292 -40.05 -7.41 -27.68
N GLN A 293 -40.38 -8.07 -26.58
CA GLN A 293 -41.30 -7.57 -25.54
C GLN A 293 -40.57 -6.98 -24.32
N SER A 294 -39.23 -7.02 -24.31
CA SER A 294 -38.41 -6.61 -23.17
C SER A 294 -38.67 -5.17 -22.69
N TRP A 295 -38.79 -4.21 -23.62
CA TRP A 295 -39.06 -2.81 -23.25
C TRP A 295 -40.46 -2.57 -22.70
N GLN A 296 -41.47 -3.22 -23.27
CA GLN A 296 -42.83 -3.18 -22.74
C GLN A 296 -42.87 -3.77 -21.32
N SER A 297 -42.19 -4.89 -21.12
CA SER A 297 -42.10 -5.58 -19.82
C SER A 297 -41.33 -4.77 -18.79
N PHE A 298 -40.28 -4.05 -19.22
CA PHE A 298 -39.54 -3.11 -18.38
C PHE A 298 -40.43 -1.96 -17.91
N ASP A 299 -41.22 -1.36 -18.81
CA ASP A 299 -42.18 -0.33 -18.43
C ASP A 299 -43.26 -0.89 -17.50
N GLU A 300 -43.76 -2.10 -17.75
CA GLU A 300 -44.75 -2.76 -16.88
C GLU A 300 -44.20 -2.99 -15.46
N LEU A 301 -43.02 -3.61 -15.33
CA LEU A 301 -42.35 -3.85 -14.05
C LEU A 301 -42.10 -2.53 -13.31
N THR A 302 -41.71 -1.51 -14.04
CA THR A 302 -41.52 -0.15 -13.57
C THR A 302 -42.82 0.43 -12.98
N HIS A 303 -43.97 0.21 -13.62
CA HIS A 303 -45.27 0.65 -13.12
C HIS A 303 -45.75 -0.18 -11.91
N HIS A 304 -45.51 -1.49 -11.90
CA HIS A 304 -45.85 -2.35 -10.75
C HIS A 304 -45.13 -1.89 -9.48
N ALA A 305 -43.85 -1.52 -9.58
CA ALA A 305 -43.10 -0.94 -8.46
C ALA A 305 -43.66 0.43 -8.02
N GLU A 306 -44.09 1.28 -8.97
CA GLU A 306 -44.74 2.55 -8.63
C GLU A 306 -46.08 2.34 -7.92
N ASN A 307 -46.84 1.31 -8.30
CA ASN A 307 -48.15 1.03 -7.72
C ASN A 307 -48.05 0.81 -6.21
N ILE A 308 -47.02 0.09 -5.75
CA ILE A 308 -46.74 -0.08 -4.31
C ILE A 308 -46.60 1.28 -3.60
N LEU A 309 -45.79 2.20 -4.14
CA LEU A 309 -45.60 3.52 -3.54
C LEU A 309 -46.87 4.37 -3.59
N LYS A 310 -47.64 4.27 -4.68
CA LYS A 310 -48.92 4.98 -4.86
C LYS A 310 -49.97 4.50 -3.85
N THR A 311 -50.11 3.20 -3.67
CA THR A 311 -51.05 2.60 -2.70
C THR A 311 -50.67 2.90 -1.25
N LEU A 312 -49.38 3.03 -0.96
CA LEU A 312 -48.89 3.47 0.36
C LEU A 312 -48.91 5.00 0.54
N GLU A 313 -49.36 5.74 -0.47
CA GLU A 313 -49.40 7.22 -0.49
C GLU A 313 -48.04 7.88 -0.19
N LEU A 314 -46.95 7.27 -0.68
CA LEU A 314 -45.59 7.77 -0.51
C LEU A 314 -45.16 8.59 -1.74
N PRO A 315 -44.99 9.92 -1.65
CA PRO A 315 -44.55 10.73 -2.78
C PRO A 315 -43.15 10.34 -3.26
N PHE A 316 -42.95 10.29 -4.58
CA PHE A 316 -41.68 9.92 -5.19
C PHE A 316 -41.48 10.62 -6.54
N ARG A 317 -40.22 10.65 -6.98
CA ARG A 317 -39.82 10.93 -8.36
C ARG A 317 -39.21 9.67 -8.97
N THR A 318 -39.47 9.45 -10.26
CA THR A 318 -38.79 8.44 -11.07
C THR A 318 -37.75 9.14 -11.93
N VAL A 319 -36.53 8.63 -11.87
CA VAL A 319 -35.43 9.08 -12.72
C VAL A 319 -34.98 7.92 -13.62
N VAL A 320 -34.52 8.24 -14.82
CA VAL A 320 -33.73 7.33 -15.65
C VAL A 320 -32.25 7.53 -15.32
N LEU A 321 -31.52 6.43 -15.13
CA LEU A 321 -30.10 6.51 -14.81
C LEU A 321 -29.29 6.87 -16.07
N CYS A 322 -28.32 7.76 -15.93
CA CYS A 322 -27.36 8.07 -16.98
C CYS A 322 -26.35 6.93 -17.15
N GLY A 323 -25.54 7.00 -18.20
CA GLY A 323 -24.54 5.97 -18.49
C GLY A 323 -23.59 5.65 -17.33
N GLY A 324 -23.00 6.67 -16.71
CA GLY A 324 -22.06 6.52 -15.59
C GLY A 324 -22.64 5.93 -14.30
N ASP A 325 -23.95 6.07 -14.08
CA ASP A 325 -24.67 5.50 -12.92
C ASP A 325 -25.38 4.17 -13.25
N LEU A 326 -25.29 3.70 -14.50
CA LEU A 326 -25.98 2.50 -14.96
C LEU A 326 -25.22 1.22 -14.52
N GLY A 327 -25.91 0.36 -13.77
CA GLY A 327 -25.36 -0.91 -13.28
C GLY A 327 -24.81 -1.84 -14.37
N PHE A 328 -23.85 -2.70 -14.00
CA PHE A 328 -23.07 -3.54 -14.93
C PHE A 328 -23.91 -4.32 -15.95
N SER A 329 -24.89 -5.10 -15.48
CA SER A 329 -25.74 -5.95 -16.32
C SER A 329 -26.87 -5.18 -17.03
N ALA A 330 -27.14 -3.93 -16.63
CA ALA A 330 -28.30 -3.18 -17.11
C ALA A 330 -28.04 -2.53 -18.49
N ARG A 331 -29.03 -2.61 -19.39
CA ARG A 331 -29.08 -1.79 -20.61
C ARG A 331 -29.79 -0.46 -20.38
N ARG A 332 -30.71 -0.41 -19.42
CA ARG A 332 -31.44 0.79 -18.97
C ARG A 332 -31.97 0.52 -17.56
N MET A 333 -32.05 1.56 -16.74
CA MET A 333 -32.55 1.46 -15.37
C MET A 333 -33.34 2.71 -15.01
N GLN A 334 -34.38 2.53 -14.20
CA GLN A 334 -35.14 3.62 -13.59
C GLN A 334 -35.10 3.46 -12.06
N ALA A 335 -34.76 4.53 -11.36
CA ALA A 335 -34.70 4.57 -9.91
C ALA A 335 -35.78 5.50 -9.35
N ARG A 336 -36.21 5.23 -8.11
CA ARG A 336 -37.27 5.99 -7.45
C ARG A 336 -36.71 6.59 -6.18
N TYR A 337 -36.75 7.90 -6.11
CA TYR A 337 -36.28 8.65 -4.96
C TYR A 337 -37.46 9.30 -4.26
N ARG A 338 -37.47 9.21 -2.93
CA ARG A 338 -38.29 10.08 -2.11
C ARG A 338 -37.62 11.46 -2.10
N ASP A 339 -38.40 12.50 -2.35
CA ASP A 339 -37.91 13.88 -2.24
C ASP A 339 -37.64 14.18 -0.75
N PRO A 340 -36.41 14.53 -0.34
CA PRO A 340 -36.08 14.73 1.07
C PRO A 340 -36.90 15.90 1.65
N ALA A 341 -37.62 15.65 2.74
CA ALA A 341 -38.41 16.66 3.45
C ALA A 341 -37.55 17.66 4.27
N THR A 342 -36.27 17.88 3.92
CA THR A 342 -35.30 18.51 4.81
C THR A 342 -34.74 19.80 4.24
N ASN A 343 -35.55 20.86 4.27
CA ASN A 343 -35.01 22.22 4.37
C ASN A 343 -34.93 22.60 5.85
N LYS A 344 -34.08 21.90 6.62
CA LYS A 344 -33.78 22.34 7.99
C LYS A 344 -32.87 23.57 7.91
N PRO A 345 -33.25 24.73 8.47
CA PRO A 345 -32.32 25.84 8.60
C PRO A 345 -31.17 25.46 9.55
N VAL A 346 -29.96 25.89 9.23
CA VAL A 346 -28.78 25.73 10.07
C VAL A 346 -28.99 26.53 11.38
N SER A 347 -29.04 25.84 12.52
CA SER A 347 -29.17 26.47 13.84
C SER A 347 -27.85 27.09 14.30
N SER A 348 -27.93 28.24 15.00
CA SER A 348 -26.79 28.92 15.63
C SER A 348 -26.18 28.17 16.82
N ASP A 349 -26.85 27.11 17.31
CA ASP A 349 -26.35 26.31 18.44
C ASP A 349 -25.24 25.33 18.04
N LEU A 350 -25.05 25.12 16.73
CA LEU A 350 -23.99 24.28 16.19
C LEU A 350 -22.63 24.96 16.36
N ARG A 351 -21.59 24.17 16.64
CA ARG A 351 -20.21 24.66 16.73
C ARG A 351 -19.43 24.48 15.42
N LEU A 352 -19.79 23.44 14.66
CA LEU A 352 -19.11 23.04 13.44
C LEU A 352 -20.07 22.23 12.56
N ILE A 353 -19.95 22.40 11.25
CA ILE A 353 -20.73 21.75 10.19
C ILE A 353 -19.76 21.11 9.22
N ILE A 354 -20.03 19.86 8.84
CA ILE A 354 -19.27 19.16 7.79
C ILE A 354 -20.27 18.81 6.69
N SER A 355 -20.09 19.41 5.51
CA SER A 355 -20.85 19.05 4.31
C SER A 355 -20.04 18.05 3.49
N ALA A 356 -20.39 16.77 3.61
CA ALA A 356 -19.71 15.66 2.93
C ALA A 356 -20.54 15.14 1.74
N THR A 357 -21.20 16.05 1.02
CA THR A 357 -21.98 15.72 -0.19
C THR A 357 -21.13 15.92 -1.43
N ASN A 358 -21.40 15.14 -2.48
CA ASN A 358 -20.87 15.34 -3.83
C ASN A 358 -21.51 16.55 -4.54
N ASN A 359 -22.68 17.01 -4.08
CA ASN A 359 -23.40 18.10 -4.74
C ASN A 359 -22.88 19.48 -4.31
N ARG A 360 -22.30 20.22 -5.26
CA ARG A 360 -21.74 21.57 -5.04
C ARG A 360 -22.79 22.61 -4.70
N GLU A 361 -24.00 22.52 -5.22
CA GLU A 361 -25.09 23.45 -4.90
C GLU A 361 -25.57 23.26 -3.45
N VAL A 362 -25.69 22.01 -3.01
CA VAL A 362 -25.98 21.67 -1.60
C VAL A 362 -24.86 22.17 -0.69
N ASN A 363 -23.60 21.93 -1.06
CA ASN A 363 -22.46 22.41 -0.29
C ASN A 363 -22.42 23.95 -0.21
N ARG A 364 -22.76 24.66 -1.31
CA ARG A 364 -22.87 26.13 -1.32
C ARG A 364 -24.00 26.60 -0.39
N PHE A 365 -25.16 25.97 -0.45
CA PHE A 365 -26.28 26.29 0.43
C PHE A 365 -25.92 26.09 1.91
N VAL A 366 -25.30 24.96 2.25
CA VAL A 366 -24.83 24.66 3.61
C VAL A 366 -23.78 25.69 4.05
N TYR A 367 -22.86 26.06 3.16
CA TYR A 367 -21.87 27.08 3.41
C TYR A 367 -22.51 28.44 3.71
N ASP A 368 -23.40 28.93 2.85
CA ASP A 368 -24.05 30.23 3.02
C ASP A 368 -24.88 30.27 4.32
N ALA A 369 -25.59 29.19 4.63
CA ALA A 369 -26.34 29.04 5.86
C ALA A 369 -25.45 29.01 7.11
N ALA A 370 -24.29 28.33 7.05
CA ALA A 370 -23.31 28.29 8.13
C ALA A 370 -22.66 29.66 8.37
N ILE A 371 -22.31 30.38 7.30
CA ILE A 371 -21.79 31.75 7.38
C ILE A 371 -22.81 32.68 8.04
N GLN A 372 -24.08 32.59 7.63
CA GLN A 372 -25.15 33.40 8.22
C GLN A 372 -25.37 33.10 9.71
N ALA A 373 -25.20 31.85 10.13
CA ALA A 373 -25.34 31.41 11.51
C ALA A 373 -24.08 31.60 12.37
N GLY A 374 -22.94 32.02 11.79
CA GLY A 374 -21.67 32.17 12.49
C GLY A 374 -21.02 30.85 12.91
N VAL A 375 -21.32 29.76 12.21
CA VAL A 375 -20.86 28.41 12.53
C VAL A 375 -19.71 28.01 11.59
N LEU A 376 -18.69 27.32 12.12
CA LEU A 376 -17.59 26.80 11.30
C LEU A 376 -18.11 25.74 10.32
N VAL A 377 -17.74 25.82 9.04
CA VAL A 377 -18.14 24.86 8.02
C VAL A 377 -16.93 24.33 7.25
N ASN A 378 -16.95 23.04 6.96
CA ASN A 378 -16.04 22.39 6.03
C ASN A 378 -16.87 21.62 5.01
N CYS A 379 -16.78 22.01 3.75
CA CYS A 379 -17.31 21.24 2.63
C CYS A 379 -16.19 20.37 2.05
N VAL A 380 -16.35 19.06 2.16
CA VAL A 380 -15.32 18.10 1.73
C VAL A 380 -15.01 18.30 0.25
N ASP A 381 -13.72 18.25 -0.10
CA ASP A 381 -13.19 18.44 -1.45
C ASP A 381 -13.49 19.79 -2.13
N GLN A 382 -14.05 20.76 -1.39
CA GLN A 382 -14.36 22.10 -1.89
C GLN A 382 -13.77 23.16 -0.95
N PRO A 383 -12.45 23.41 -1.00
CA PRO A 383 -11.77 24.34 -0.10
C PRO A 383 -12.32 25.77 -0.15
N ASP A 384 -12.89 26.19 -1.28
CA ASP A 384 -13.54 27.50 -1.45
C ASP A 384 -14.85 27.63 -0.66
N LEU A 385 -15.42 26.50 -0.21
CA LEU A 385 -16.62 26.38 0.61
C LEU A 385 -16.30 25.99 2.06
N CYS A 386 -15.11 26.32 2.54
CA CYS A 386 -14.66 25.99 3.88
C CYS A 386 -14.29 27.25 4.67
N THR A 387 -14.68 27.30 5.94
CA THR A 387 -14.12 28.24 6.93
C THR A 387 -13.01 27.60 7.76
N PHE A 388 -12.90 26.27 7.74
CA PHE A 388 -11.80 25.51 8.33
C PHE A 388 -11.51 24.26 7.49
N ILE A 389 -10.32 23.68 7.68
CA ILE A 389 -9.87 22.48 6.95
C ILE A 389 -9.43 21.42 7.96
N PHE A 390 -9.78 20.15 7.68
CA PHE A 390 -9.27 19.02 8.45
C PHE A 390 -7.78 18.78 8.16
N PRO A 391 -6.90 18.85 9.18
CA PRO A 391 -5.50 18.47 9.00
C PRO A 391 -5.36 16.95 8.94
N ALA A 392 -4.26 16.47 8.35
CA ALA A 392 -3.78 15.13 8.59
C ALA A 392 -3.23 15.05 10.02
N ILE A 393 -3.70 14.09 10.82
CA ILE A 393 -3.37 14.00 12.25
C ILE A 393 -2.48 12.78 12.50
N VAL A 394 -1.37 12.97 13.21
CA VAL A 394 -0.63 11.89 13.88
C VAL A 394 -1.10 11.85 15.32
N ASP A 395 -1.79 10.76 15.67
CA ASP A 395 -2.31 10.56 17.01
C ASP A 395 -1.34 9.72 17.85
N ARG A 396 -0.84 10.32 18.94
CA ARG A 396 -0.07 9.69 20.01
C ARG A 396 -0.58 10.20 21.36
N SER A 397 -1.91 10.26 21.51
CA SER A 397 -2.60 10.87 22.65
C SER A 397 -1.90 10.62 23.99
N PRO A 398 -1.67 11.67 24.81
CA PRO A 398 -2.15 13.05 24.65
C PRO A 398 -1.35 13.92 23.66
N ILE A 399 -0.30 13.39 23.01
CA ILE A 399 0.47 14.15 22.01
C ILE A 399 -0.22 14.03 20.65
N LEU A 400 -0.62 15.16 20.09
CA LEU A 400 -1.23 15.24 18.76
C LEU A 400 -0.39 16.15 17.86
N ILE A 401 -0.20 15.72 16.62
CA ILE A 401 0.42 16.56 15.58
C ILE A 401 -0.58 16.72 14.44
N ALA A 402 -0.92 17.95 14.12
CA ALA A 402 -1.81 18.32 13.02
C ALA A 402 -0.99 18.90 11.87
N ILE A 403 -1.16 18.35 10.67
CA ILE A 403 -0.41 18.70 9.46
C ILE A 403 -1.42 19.16 8.41
N SER A 404 -1.30 20.39 7.93
CA SER A 404 -2.20 20.94 6.93
C SER A 404 -1.42 21.67 5.85
N SER A 405 -1.85 21.51 4.60
CA SER A 405 -1.42 22.34 3.47
C SER A 405 -2.44 23.42 3.14
N MET A 406 -3.40 23.69 4.05
CA MET A 406 -4.54 24.57 3.84
C MET A 406 -5.36 24.19 2.59
N GLY A 407 -5.48 22.88 2.34
CA GLY A 407 -6.23 22.33 1.20
C GLY A 407 -5.47 22.37 -0.13
N ASN A 408 -4.30 23.00 -0.22
CA ASN A 408 -3.56 23.14 -1.48
C ASN A 408 -2.91 21.82 -1.95
N ALA A 409 -2.52 20.95 -1.01
CA ALA A 409 -1.82 19.71 -1.31
C ALA A 409 -2.16 18.63 -0.27
N PRO A 410 -3.39 18.07 -0.28
CA PRO A 410 -3.83 17.07 0.70
C PRO A 410 -2.98 15.79 0.65
N THR A 411 -2.56 15.38 -0.56
CA THR A 411 -1.65 14.24 -0.75
C THR A 411 -0.30 14.47 -0.09
N LEU A 412 0.26 15.68 -0.17
CA LEU A 412 1.51 16.03 0.51
C LEU A 412 1.35 15.99 2.04
N ALA A 413 0.26 16.55 2.57
CA ALA A 413 -0.01 16.49 4.01
C ALA A 413 -0.12 15.02 4.51
N ARG A 414 -0.69 14.12 3.72
CA ARG A 414 -0.76 12.69 4.01
C ARG A 414 0.62 12.02 3.97
N VAL A 415 1.47 12.37 3.01
CA VAL A 415 2.85 11.84 2.92
C VAL A 415 3.69 12.32 4.11
N VAL A 416 3.61 13.61 4.45
CA VAL A 416 4.29 14.19 5.63
C VAL A 416 3.80 13.53 6.93
N ARG A 417 2.49 13.25 7.04
CA ARG A 417 1.95 12.46 8.16
C ARG A 417 2.64 11.10 8.26
N GLY A 418 2.79 10.39 7.13
CA GLY A 418 3.49 9.11 7.09
C GLY A 418 4.95 9.20 7.54
N TRP A 419 5.67 10.25 7.12
CA TRP A 419 7.05 10.49 7.56
C TRP A 419 7.14 10.69 9.09
N ILE A 420 6.22 11.47 9.66
CA ILE A 420 6.18 11.74 11.09
C ILE A 420 5.74 10.50 11.88
N GLU A 421 4.74 9.75 11.39
CA GLU A 421 4.29 8.50 12.00
C GLU A 421 5.40 7.46 12.10
N ALA A 422 6.25 7.35 11.07
CA ALA A 422 7.38 6.43 11.05
C ALA A 422 8.48 6.80 12.07
N GLN A 423 8.65 8.09 12.37
CA GLN A 423 9.67 8.55 13.31
C GLN A 423 9.21 8.43 14.78
N LEU A 424 7.91 8.59 15.04
CA LEU A 424 7.35 8.62 16.38
C LEU A 424 6.88 7.24 16.87
N SER A 425 7.38 6.82 18.04
CA SER A 425 6.93 5.60 18.71
C SER A 425 5.40 5.57 18.84
N PRO A 426 4.72 4.47 18.47
CA PRO A 426 3.29 4.29 18.72
C PRO A 426 2.91 4.45 20.20
N ASN A 427 3.84 4.16 21.10
CA ASN A 427 3.64 4.21 22.55
C ASN A 427 4.08 5.54 23.18
N LEU A 428 4.25 6.60 22.40
CA LEU A 428 4.64 7.92 22.95
C LEU A 428 3.63 8.43 24.00
N GLY A 429 2.36 8.04 23.88
CA GLY A 429 1.34 8.30 24.92
C GLY A 429 1.68 7.70 26.29
N LYS A 430 2.36 6.55 26.34
CA LYS A 430 2.85 5.93 27.59
C LYS A 430 3.98 6.73 28.24
N LEU A 431 4.83 7.35 27.43
CA LEU A 431 5.86 8.26 27.94
C LEU A 431 5.22 9.53 28.55
N ALA A 432 4.17 10.06 27.91
CA ALA A 432 3.40 11.16 28.48
C ALA A 432 2.65 10.76 29.77
N GLU A 433 2.11 9.54 29.84
CA GLU A 433 1.49 8.97 31.04
C GLU A 433 2.50 8.87 32.19
N LEU A 434 3.72 8.39 31.91
CA LEU A 434 4.82 8.37 32.87
C LEU A 434 5.12 9.79 33.39
N ALA A 435 5.30 10.75 32.49
CA ALA A 435 5.60 12.14 32.84
C ALA A 435 4.50 12.77 33.70
N GLN A 436 3.23 12.53 33.35
CA GLN A 436 2.09 13.00 34.12
C GLN A 436 2.09 12.41 35.53
N SER A 437 2.39 11.12 35.68
CA SER A 437 2.42 10.44 36.99
C SER A 437 3.51 10.96 37.94
N LEU A 438 4.62 11.47 37.38
CA LEU A 438 5.76 11.98 38.16
C LEU A 438 5.71 13.49 38.39
N ARG A 439 4.83 14.23 37.70
CA ARG A 439 4.81 15.69 37.66
C ARG A 439 4.80 16.36 39.05
N ASP A 440 3.91 15.90 39.92
CA ASP A 440 3.73 16.50 41.24
C ASP A 440 4.90 16.17 42.18
N ARG A 441 5.44 14.95 42.09
CA ARG A 441 6.62 14.53 42.86
C ARG A 441 7.87 15.29 42.44
N VAL A 442 8.12 15.41 41.13
CA VAL A 442 9.24 16.20 40.60
C VAL A 442 9.15 17.66 41.06
N LYS A 443 7.94 18.23 41.12
CA LYS A 443 7.73 19.59 41.61
C LYS A 443 8.02 19.74 43.11
N LEU A 444 7.76 18.69 43.89
CA LEU A 444 7.99 18.66 45.33
C LEU A 444 9.48 18.44 45.67
N GLU A 445 10.13 17.48 45.01
CA GLU A 445 11.49 17.04 45.31
C GLU A 445 12.56 17.92 44.63
N LEU A 446 12.24 18.55 43.48
CA LEU A 446 13.13 19.48 42.76
C LEU A 446 12.52 20.89 42.71
N PRO A 447 12.81 21.77 43.69
CA PRO A 447 12.19 23.09 43.78
C PRO A 447 12.68 24.09 42.72
N SER A 448 13.89 23.91 42.16
CA SER A 448 14.43 24.76 41.09
C SER A 448 13.78 24.45 39.72
N VAL A 449 13.48 25.50 38.94
CA VAL A 449 12.97 25.37 37.57
C VAL A 449 13.98 24.68 36.66
N ASP A 450 15.26 25.07 36.78
CA ASP A 450 16.34 24.53 35.96
C ASP A 450 16.63 23.06 36.30
N ALA A 451 16.56 22.70 37.59
CA ALA A 451 16.70 21.31 38.01
C ALA A 451 15.57 20.42 37.47
N ARG A 452 14.32 20.91 37.48
CA ARG A 452 13.19 20.19 36.86
C ARG A 452 13.35 20.05 35.36
N LYS A 453 13.78 21.11 34.67
CA LYS A 453 14.01 21.08 33.23
C LYS A 453 15.08 20.04 32.87
N SER A 454 16.21 20.08 33.56
CA SER A 454 17.31 19.12 33.39
C SER A 454 16.86 17.68 33.67
N PHE A 455 16.09 17.45 34.74
CA PHE A 455 15.52 16.14 35.05
C PHE A 455 14.63 15.61 33.91
N TRP A 456 13.69 16.42 33.40
CA TRP A 456 12.81 15.99 32.31
C TRP A 456 13.56 15.71 31.01
N GLU A 457 14.51 16.57 30.64
CA GLU A 457 15.36 16.37 29.46
C GLU A 457 16.17 15.06 29.56
N THR A 458 16.69 14.76 30.75
CA THR A 458 17.43 13.52 31.03
C THR A 458 16.50 12.30 31.02
N LEU A 459 15.34 12.39 31.67
CA LEU A 459 14.36 11.30 31.75
C LEU A 459 13.89 10.86 30.37
N PHE A 460 13.55 11.81 29.48
CA PHE A 460 13.04 11.48 28.14
C PHE A 460 14.09 10.84 27.21
N ARG A 461 15.36 10.80 27.63
CA ARG A 461 16.47 10.16 26.92
C ARG A 461 17.00 8.91 27.62
N SER A 462 16.45 8.54 28.78
CA SER A 462 16.97 7.46 29.60
C SER A 462 16.34 6.10 29.30
N ALA A 463 16.89 5.05 29.89
CA ALA A 463 16.29 3.71 29.88
C ALA A 463 14.86 3.67 30.44
N ALA A 464 14.46 4.65 31.27
CA ALA A 464 13.08 4.78 31.74
C ALA A 464 12.12 5.15 30.60
N ALA A 465 12.53 6.08 29.72
CA ALA A 465 11.75 6.44 28.55
C ALA A 465 11.66 5.30 27.54
N GLU A 466 12.76 4.56 27.33
CA GLU A 466 12.76 3.35 26.49
C GLU A 466 11.77 2.30 27.00
N SER A 467 11.80 1.99 28.31
CA SER A 467 10.86 1.06 28.94
C SER A 467 9.40 1.50 28.78
N ALA A 468 9.11 2.81 28.91
CA ALA A 468 7.77 3.35 28.70
C ALA A 468 7.33 3.18 27.23
N MET A 469 8.21 3.49 26.28
CA MET A 469 7.94 3.34 24.84
C MET A 469 7.86 1.88 24.38
N GLN A 470 8.40 0.93 25.15
CA GLN A 470 8.20 -0.51 24.94
C GLN A 470 6.88 -1.02 25.58
N GLY A 471 6.13 -0.15 26.25
CA GLY A 471 4.86 -0.49 26.91
C GLY A 471 5.01 -1.00 28.34
N ASN A 472 6.23 -1.04 28.90
CA ASN A 472 6.49 -1.56 30.23
C ASN A 472 6.51 -0.43 31.28
N LEU A 473 5.32 0.11 31.56
CA LEU A 473 5.16 1.32 32.39
C LEU A 473 5.64 1.13 33.84
N GLN A 474 5.55 -0.07 34.39
CA GLN A 474 5.97 -0.34 35.76
C GLN A 474 7.50 -0.25 35.91
N ASP A 475 8.25 -0.88 35.01
CA ASP A 475 9.71 -0.79 34.97
C ASP A 475 10.17 0.65 34.69
N ALA A 476 9.48 1.34 33.78
CA ALA A 476 9.73 2.76 33.50
C ALA A 476 9.55 3.64 34.74
N LYS A 477 8.50 3.43 35.53
CA LYS A 477 8.27 4.14 36.80
C LYS A 477 9.37 3.88 37.80
N THR A 478 9.73 2.62 38.04
CA THR A 478 10.80 2.27 38.99
C THR A 478 12.12 2.97 38.63
N LYS A 479 12.52 2.93 37.35
CA LYS A 479 13.74 3.59 36.86
C LYS A 479 13.67 5.11 37.00
N ALA A 480 12.53 5.71 36.64
CA ALA A 480 12.34 7.15 36.73
C ALA A 480 12.34 7.67 38.18
N GLU A 481 11.79 6.90 39.12
CA GLU A 481 11.78 7.23 40.54
C GLU A 481 13.19 7.12 41.15
N ALA A 482 13.99 6.13 40.73
CA ALA A 482 15.40 6.04 41.12
C ALA A 482 16.18 7.27 40.63
N MET A 483 16.00 7.66 39.37
CA MET A 483 16.63 8.87 38.80
C MET A 483 16.21 10.15 39.56
N LEU A 484 14.94 10.25 39.98
CA LEU A 484 14.45 11.40 40.73
C LEU A 484 15.09 11.46 42.13
N ALA A 485 15.19 10.32 42.81
CA ALA A 485 15.83 10.23 44.13
C ALA A 485 17.32 10.62 44.06
N GLU A 486 18.05 10.15 43.05
CA GLU A 486 19.46 10.53 42.81
C GLU A 486 19.61 12.02 42.49
N SER A 487 18.65 12.60 41.76
CA SER A 487 18.65 14.04 41.45
C SER A 487 18.35 14.91 42.69
N ALA A 488 17.62 14.36 43.68
CA ALA A 488 17.23 15.06 44.90
C ALA A 488 18.32 15.04 45.99
N THR A 489 19.19 14.01 46.02
CA THR A 489 20.29 13.90 47.01
C THR A 489 21.50 14.78 46.71
N GLY A 490 21.57 15.38 45.52
CA GLY A 490 22.61 16.35 45.16
C GLY A 490 24.03 15.78 45.03
N GLU A 491 24.20 14.46 45.02
CA GLU A 491 25.51 13.81 44.89
C GLU A 491 26.11 13.86 43.47
N THR A 492 25.35 14.39 42.50
CA THR A 492 25.92 14.89 41.24
C THR A 492 25.49 16.33 41.03
N GLY A 493 26.42 17.26 41.23
CA GLY A 493 26.22 18.64 40.85
C GLY A 493 26.00 18.75 39.34
N GLY A 494 24.75 18.88 38.92
CA GLY A 494 24.32 19.68 37.76
C GLY A 494 24.99 19.48 36.39
N ILE A 495 25.69 18.37 36.14
CA ILE A 495 26.20 18.05 34.80
C ILE A 495 25.42 16.83 34.30
N PRO A 496 24.63 16.94 33.20
CA PRO A 496 23.99 15.80 32.57
C PRO A 496 25.05 14.71 32.32
N GLN A 497 24.74 13.45 32.61
CA GLN A 497 25.62 12.34 32.26
C GLN A 497 25.84 12.39 30.74
N ALA A 498 27.02 12.86 30.31
CA ALA A 498 27.34 13.05 28.92
C ALA A 498 27.25 11.71 28.19
N SER A 499 26.42 11.63 27.17
CA SER A 499 26.37 10.45 26.31
C SER A 499 27.41 10.56 25.20
N VAL A 500 28.23 9.51 25.02
CA VAL A 500 29.14 9.40 23.88
C VAL A 500 28.58 8.35 22.92
N ALA A 501 28.36 8.72 21.66
CA ALA A 501 27.86 7.81 20.64
C ALA A 501 28.83 7.69 19.47
N LEU A 502 29.20 6.46 19.10
CA LEU A 502 29.99 6.16 17.91
C LEU A 502 29.06 5.60 16.85
N ILE A 503 28.92 6.32 15.74
CA ILE A 503 27.83 6.13 14.79
C ILE A 503 28.38 5.95 13.38
N GLY A 504 27.91 4.91 12.70
CA GLY A 504 28.14 4.70 11.28
C GLY A 504 27.27 5.62 10.42
N ALA A 505 27.92 6.42 9.58
CA ALA A 505 27.30 7.37 8.66
C ALA A 505 26.79 6.73 7.37
N GLY A 506 27.19 5.49 7.09
CA GLY A 506 26.98 4.87 5.78
C GLY A 506 28.06 5.25 4.76
N PRO A 507 28.02 4.71 3.53
CA PRO A 507 29.09 4.86 2.54
C PRO A 507 29.13 6.22 1.84
N GLY A 508 28.03 6.97 1.86
CA GLY A 508 27.90 8.21 1.11
C GLY A 508 26.50 8.77 1.12
N ASP A 509 25.53 8.01 0.60
CA ASP A 509 24.13 8.43 0.54
C ASP A 509 23.60 8.73 1.95
N PRO A 510 23.18 9.99 2.24
CA PRO A 510 22.68 10.38 3.56
C PRO A 510 21.46 9.57 4.01
N GLU A 511 20.67 9.01 3.08
CA GLU A 511 19.49 8.20 3.40
C GLU A 511 19.83 6.78 3.88
N LEU A 512 21.08 6.34 3.72
CA LEU A 512 21.56 5.05 4.27
C LEU A 512 21.94 5.14 5.76
N ILE A 513 21.73 6.30 6.40
CA ILE A 513 21.88 6.43 7.85
C ILE A 513 20.76 5.69 8.59
N THR A 514 21.09 5.07 9.73
CA THR A 514 20.07 4.36 10.52
C THR A 514 19.20 5.34 11.33
N LEU A 515 17.95 4.95 11.63
CA LEU A 515 17.04 5.79 12.42
C LEU A 515 17.60 6.11 13.83
N LYS A 516 18.33 5.17 14.45
CA LYS A 516 18.97 5.40 15.75
C LYS A 516 20.11 6.41 15.63
N ALA A 517 20.91 6.33 14.57
CA ALA A 517 21.97 7.28 14.26
C ALA A 517 21.42 8.71 14.09
N LEU A 518 20.35 8.85 13.31
CA LEU A 518 19.69 10.14 13.05
C LEU A 518 19.16 10.80 14.33
N ARG A 519 18.51 10.03 15.22
CA ARG A 519 18.02 10.54 16.51
C ARG A 519 19.15 11.04 17.41
N LEU A 520 20.27 10.34 17.44
CA LEU A 520 21.43 10.75 18.24
C LEU A 520 22.06 12.01 17.68
N ILE A 521 22.20 12.14 16.35
CA ILE A 521 22.63 13.37 15.66
C ILE A 521 21.74 14.56 16.00
N GLN A 522 20.41 14.37 15.98
CA GLN A 522 19.43 15.41 16.34
C GLN A 522 19.50 15.85 17.81
N SER A 523 20.08 15.01 18.67
CA SER A 523 20.18 15.24 20.11
C SER A 523 21.56 15.69 20.59
N ALA A 524 22.55 15.69 19.68
CA ALA A 524 23.96 15.93 19.96
C ALA A 524 24.24 17.42 20.25
N ASP A 525 25.18 17.66 21.16
CA ASP A 525 25.72 19.00 21.41
C ASP A 525 26.98 19.24 20.59
N VAL A 526 27.76 18.18 20.33
CA VAL A 526 28.90 18.20 19.40
C VAL A 526 28.89 16.98 18.48
N ILE A 527 29.28 17.17 17.22
CA ILE A 527 29.46 16.11 16.23
C ILE A 527 30.89 16.16 15.67
N LEU A 528 31.68 15.12 15.97
CA LEU A 528 33.02 14.92 15.43
C LEU A 528 32.92 14.03 14.18
N TYR A 529 33.26 14.57 13.02
CA TYR A 529 33.13 13.89 11.73
C TYR A 529 34.43 13.93 10.92
N ASP A 530 34.61 12.97 10.01
CA ASP A 530 35.77 12.91 9.12
C ASP A 530 35.36 12.98 7.65
N LYS A 531 36.36 12.95 6.75
CA LYS A 531 36.17 13.12 5.30
C LYS A 531 35.23 12.08 4.69
N LEU A 532 35.10 10.88 5.28
CA LEU A 532 34.30 9.79 4.73
C LEU A 532 32.83 9.85 5.17
N ALA A 533 32.48 10.70 6.14
CA ALA A 533 31.10 10.99 6.47
C ALA A 533 30.57 12.09 5.54
N ASN A 534 29.44 11.84 4.86
CA ASN A 534 28.85 12.84 3.98
C ASN A 534 28.37 14.06 4.79
N PRO A 535 28.84 15.29 4.47
CA PRO A 535 28.44 16.49 5.19
C PRO A 535 26.93 16.75 5.20
N ALA A 536 26.17 16.29 4.20
CA ALA A 536 24.72 16.43 4.15
C ALA A 536 24.00 15.73 5.32
N ILE A 537 24.65 14.79 6.00
CA ILE A 537 24.13 14.18 7.23
C ILE A 537 24.07 15.20 8.38
N LEU A 538 24.95 16.20 8.37
CA LEU A 538 24.99 17.25 9.40
C LEU A 538 23.78 18.20 9.31
N ASP A 539 23.11 18.29 8.17
CA ASP A 539 21.89 19.09 8.00
C ASP A 539 20.73 18.59 8.87
N TYR A 540 20.80 17.34 9.32
CA TYR A 540 19.83 16.76 10.25
C TYR A 540 20.13 17.05 11.72
N ALA A 541 21.28 17.65 12.05
CA ALA A 541 21.62 17.98 13.42
C ALA A 541 20.85 19.21 13.93
N ARG A 542 20.90 19.42 15.25
CA ARG A 542 20.35 20.62 15.89
C ARG A 542 21.10 21.86 15.39
N ARG A 543 20.40 22.98 15.18
CA ARG A 543 20.98 24.21 14.59
C ARG A 543 22.12 24.83 15.41
N ASP A 544 22.14 24.57 16.71
CA ASP A 544 23.13 25.02 17.70
C ASP A 544 24.13 23.91 18.09
N ALA A 545 24.13 22.77 17.40
CA ALA A 545 25.15 21.74 17.59
C ALA A 545 26.50 22.20 17.02
N GLU A 546 27.59 21.93 17.73
CA GLU A 546 28.94 22.23 17.27
C GLU A 546 29.45 21.12 16.34
N PHE A 547 30.00 21.47 15.18
CA PHE A 547 30.59 20.49 14.25
C PHE A 547 32.10 20.60 14.24
N GLU A 548 32.79 19.48 14.49
CA GLU A 548 34.23 19.41 14.51
C GLU A 548 34.75 18.41 13.48
N PHE A 549 35.54 18.90 12.52
CA PHE A 549 36.16 18.04 11.52
C PHE A 549 37.48 17.47 12.04
N VAL A 550 37.56 16.13 12.16
CA VAL A 550 38.71 15.40 12.72
C VAL A 550 39.53 14.60 11.68
N GLY A 551 39.23 14.77 10.39
CA GLY A 551 39.95 14.10 9.30
C GLY A 551 41.34 14.70 9.02
N LYS A 552 42.24 13.92 8.39
CA LYS A 552 43.54 14.43 7.91
C LYS A 552 43.33 15.49 6.83
N GLN A 553 43.70 16.73 7.09
CA GLN A 553 43.76 17.77 6.06
C GLN A 553 45.02 17.56 5.20
N GLY A 554 44.85 17.40 3.89
CA GLY A 554 45.97 17.52 2.96
C GLY A 554 46.53 18.95 2.95
N PRO A 555 47.78 19.16 2.51
CA PRO A 555 48.34 20.50 2.45
C PRO A 555 47.48 21.39 1.53
N LYS A 556 47.21 22.63 1.96
CA LYS A 556 46.50 23.62 1.13
C LYS A 556 47.25 23.83 -0.20
N PRO A 557 46.53 24.02 -1.33
CA PRO A 557 47.16 24.38 -2.61
C PRO A 557 48.02 25.64 -2.43
N GLY A 558 49.32 25.54 -2.78
CA GLY A 558 50.27 26.66 -2.69
C GLY A 558 51.17 26.69 -1.44
N SER A 559 51.02 25.76 -0.49
CA SER A 559 51.95 25.64 0.64
C SER A 559 53.27 24.95 0.22
N PRO A 560 54.45 25.42 0.66
CA PRO A 560 55.72 24.75 0.38
C PRO A 560 55.72 23.32 0.94
N PRO A 561 56.45 22.37 0.31
CA PRO A 561 56.58 21.02 0.85
C PRO A 561 57.28 21.09 2.21
N THR A 562 56.54 20.85 3.29
CA THR A 562 57.12 20.71 4.62
C THR A 562 57.97 19.43 4.69
N ARG A 563 59.19 19.56 5.20
CA ARG A 563 60.18 18.50 5.37
C ARG A 563 59.67 17.33 6.23
N PRO A 564 60.23 16.12 6.09
CA PRO A 564 59.78 14.92 6.78
C PRO A 564 60.39 14.82 8.18
N ASP A 565 59.99 15.67 9.13
CA ASP A 565 60.52 15.59 10.50
C ASP A 565 59.61 16.05 11.65
N ASN A 566 58.35 16.41 11.43
CA ASN A 566 57.41 16.68 12.54
C ASN A 566 56.40 15.54 12.75
N ARG A 567 56.85 14.39 13.27
CA ARG A 567 55.98 13.35 13.85
C ARG A 567 55.50 13.67 15.28
N GLY A 568 55.62 14.93 15.73
CA GLY A 568 55.62 15.25 17.15
C GLY A 568 54.54 16.17 17.70
N ASN A 569 53.71 16.89 16.91
CA ASN A 569 52.89 17.96 17.54
C ASN A 569 51.60 18.43 16.82
N GLN A 570 50.92 17.58 16.04
CA GLN A 570 49.55 17.89 15.54
C GLN A 570 48.59 16.70 15.66
N GLN A 571 48.66 16.00 16.80
CA GLN A 571 47.76 14.91 17.11
C GLN A 571 47.33 15.05 18.57
N PHE A 572 46.39 15.96 18.87
CA PHE A 572 45.40 15.57 19.85
C PHE A 572 44.69 14.38 19.21
N SER A 573 44.72 13.22 19.86
CA SER A 573 44.06 12.05 19.27
C SER A 573 42.57 12.37 19.17
N ILE A 574 41.90 11.89 18.12
CA ILE A 574 40.44 12.04 17.94
C ILE A 574 39.73 11.66 19.25
N ASN A 575 40.27 10.64 19.92
CA ASN A 575 39.82 10.11 21.18
C ASN A 575 39.92 11.13 22.33
N ASP A 576 41.01 11.90 22.41
CA ASP A 576 41.17 12.96 23.44
C ASP A 576 40.09 14.04 23.29
N ARG A 577 39.74 14.39 22.05
CA ARG A 577 38.67 15.36 21.76
C ARG A 577 37.30 14.82 22.17
N ILE A 578 37.01 13.55 21.86
CA ILE A 578 35.77 12.90 22.32
C ILE A 578 35.67 12.98 23.85
N VAL A 579 36.74 12.61 24.56
CA VAL A 579 36.79 12.62 26.03
C VAL A 579 36.72 14.05 26.60
N GLU A 580 37.36 15.03 25.97
CA GLU A 580 37.30 16.43 26.38
C GLU A 580 35.86 16.97 26.32
N HIS A 581 35.15 16.70 25.22
CA HIS A 581 33.76 17.12 25.07
C HIS A 581 32.84 16.40 26.06
N ALA A 582 33.06 15.09 26.29
CA ALA A 582 32.30 14.31 27.26
C ALA A 582 32.52 14.83 28.70
N ARG A 583 33.77 15.15 29.08
CA ARG A 583 34.10 15.75 30.39
C ARG A 583 33.48 17.13 30.58
N ALA A 584 33.21 17.86 29.50
CA ALA A 584 32.48 19.12 29.53
C ALA A 584 30.95 18.94 29.65
N GLY A 585 30.44 17.72 29.83
CA GLY A 585 29.01 17.44 29.98
C GLY A 585 28.21 17.48 28.68
N ARG A 586 28.87 17.47 27.52
CA ARG A 586 28.23 17.58 26.20
C ARG A 586 27.88 16.20 25.66
N ASN A 587 26.75 16.08 24.97
CA ASN A 587 26.43 14.88 24.20
C ASN A 587 27.28 14.84 22.94
N VAL A 588 28.14 13.82 22.86
CA VAL A 588 29.17 13.70 21.82
C VAL A 588 28.76 12.63 20.81
N VAL A 589 28.66 13.01 19.53
CA VAL A 589 28.52 12.06 18.43
C VAL A 589 29.83 12.00 17.65
N ARG A 590 30.42 10.81 17.56
CA ARG A 590 31.51 10.50 16.62
C ARG A 590 30.93 9.85 15.38
N LEU A 591 30.82 10.64 14.31
CA LEU A 591 30.27 10.21 13.02
C LEU A 591 31.38 9.67 12.11
N LYS A 592 31.27 8.41 11.70
CA LYS A 592 32.31 7.68 10.95
C LYS A 592 31.76 7.20 9.61
N GLY A 593 32.49 7.40 8.52
CA GLY A 593 32.11 6.84 7.22
C GLY A 593 31.99 5.32 7.25
N GLY A 594 30.94 4.77 6.64
CA GLY A 594 30.63 3.35 6.63
C GLY A 594 30.15 2.84 7.98
N ASP A 595 30.79 1.78 8.47
CA ASP A 595 30.51 1.15 9.76
C ASP A 595 31.67 1.39 10.76
N PRO A 596 31.39 1.71 12.05
CA PRO A 596 32.44 1.99 13.03
C PRO A 596 33.45 0.83 13.24
N PHE A 597 33.03 -0.43 13.11
CA PHE A 597 33.82 -1.61 13.45
C PHE A 597 34.39 -2.34 12.22
N ILE A 598 33.96 -2.02 11.01
CA ILE A 598 34.56 -2.55 9.78
C ILE A 598 35.63 -1.56 9.26
N TYR A 599 36.89 -1.82 9.59
CA TYR A 599 38.06 -1.00 9.21
C TYR A 599 37.98 0.50 9.60
N GLY A 600 37.03 0.88 10.46
CA GLY A 600 36.84 2.25 10.92
C GLY A 600 37.65 2.64 12.15
N ARG A 601 38.38 1.71 12.78
CA ARG A 601 39.07 1.89 14.08
C ARG A 601 38.16 2.30 15.25
N GLY A 602 36.85 2.04 15.16
CA GLY A 602 35.90 2.37 16.22
C GLY A 602 36.15 1.63 17.54
N GLY A 603 36.79 0.45 17.51
CA GLY A 603 37.16 -0.28 18.72
C GLY A 603 38.17 0.48 19.59
N GLU A 604 39.20 1.05 18.97
CA GLU A 604 40.22 1.87 19.67
C GLU A 604 39.61 3.16 20.23
N GLU A 605 38.73 3.81 19.46
CA GLU A 605 37.99 5.02 19.91
C GLU A 605 37.07 4.69 21.11
N MET A 606 36.41 3.53 21.09
CA MET A 606 35.52 3.07 22.16
C MET A 606 36.29 2.74 23.45
N GLU A 607 37.39 1.98 23.34
CA GLU A 607 38.20 1.56 24.50
C GLU A 607 38.67 2.76 25.32
N GLN A 608 39.19 3.80 24.66
CA GLN A 608 39.67 5.00 25.34
C GLN A 608 38.55 5.82 26.02
N VAL A 609 37.33 5.82 25.47
CA VAL A 609 36.18 6.51 26.11
C VAL A 609 35.72 5.74 27.35
N ILE A 610 35.72 4.41 27.29
CA ILE A 610 35.41 3.54 28.44
C ILE A 610 36.47 3.70 29.53
N GLU A 611 37.77 3.71 29.18
CA GLU A 611 38.86 3.98 30.13
C GLU A 611 38.75 5.36 30.79
N ALA A 612 38.19 6.34 30.07
CA ALA A 612 37.92 7.66 30.61
C ALA A 612 36.68 7.75 31.52
N GLY A 613 35.95 6.63 31.71
CA GLY A 613 34.82 6.51 32.63
C GLY A 613 33.45 6.89 32.04
N PHE A 614 33.31 6.91 30.71
CA PHE A 614 32.04 7.21 30.04
C PHE A 614 31.44 5.97 29.35
N ASP A 615 30.12 5.89 29.36
CA ASP A 615 29.39 4.88 28.59
C ASP A 615 29.36 5.25 27.10
N VAL A 616 29.53 4.24 26.24
CA VAL A 616 29.53 4.40 24.79
C VAL A 616 28.33 3.74 24.13
N ILE A 617 27.55 4.52 23.39
CA ILE A 617 26.47 4.03 22.55
C ILE A 617 27.02 3.71 21.16
N MET A 618 27.10 2.42 20.83
CA MET A 618 27.48 1.98 19.48
C MET A 618 26.26 1.92 18.56
N VAL A 619 26.36 2.53 17.38
CA VAL A 619 25.34 2.43 16.32
C VAL A 619 26.00 1.98 15.02
N PRO A 620 25.65 0.80 14.49
CA PRO A 620 26.22 0.31 13.24
C PRO A 620 25.77 1.15 12.05
N GLY A 621 26.57 1.11 10.98
CA GLY A 621 26.25 1.78 9.71
C GLY A 621 26.29 0.80 8.55
N ILE A 622 25.73 1.22 7.41
CA ILE A 622 25.90 0.45 6.17
C ILE A 622 27.35 0.57 5.73
N THR A 623 28.08 -0.55 5.75
CA THR A 623 29.49 -0.56 5.35
C THR A 623 29.67 -0.34 3.85
N ALA A 624 30.84 0.17 3.44
CA ALA A 624 31.10 0.51 2.04
C ALA A 624 30.99 -0.68 1.08
N ALA A 625 31.31 -1.90 1.52
CA ALA A 625 31.10 -3.10 0.70
C ALA A 625 29.63 -3.30 0.31
N LEU A 626 28.70 -3.14 1.26
CA LEU A 626 27.27 -3.36 1.02
C LEU A 626 26.70 -2.24 0.15
N GLY A 627 27.02 -0.98 0.47
CA GLY A 627 26.59 0.16 -0.34
C GLY A 627 27.11 0.08 -1.79
N ALA A 628 28.41 -0.18 -1.96
CA ALA A 628 29.04 -0.34 -3.27
C ALA A 628 28.40 -1.48 -4.07
N ALA A 629 28.23 -2.65 -3.45
CA ALA A 629 27.62 -3.81 -4.08
C ALA A 629 26.19 -3.54 -4.55
N SER A 630 25.33 -3.02 -3.67
CA SER A 630 23.93 -2.73 -3.98
C SER A 630 23.77 -1.69 -5.07
N TYR A 631 24.47 -0.55 -4.98
CA TYR A 631 24.34 0.56 -5.94
C TYR A 631 25.09 0.29 -7.26
N ALA A 632 26.06 -0.63 -7.27
CA ALA A 632 26.71 -1.08 -8.50
C ALA A 632 25.95 -2.24 -9.19
N GLY A 633 24.89 -2.77 -8.57
CA GLY A 633 24.15 -3.92 -9.08
C GLY A 633 24.90 -5.26 -8.97
N ILE A 634 25.89 -5.35 -8.08
CA ILE A 634 26.75 -6.53 -7.90
C ILE A 634 26.38 -7.20 -6.58
N PRO A 635 25.57 -8.28 -6.57
CA PRO A 635 25.24 -8.95 -5.32
C PRO A 635 26.49 -9.64 -4.75
N LEU A 636 26.80 -9.46 -3.46
CA LEU A 636 28.00 -10.08 -2.87
C LEU A 636 27.89 -11.61 -2.77
N THR A 637 26.68 -12.15 -2.77
CA THR A 637 26.41 -13.59 -2.86
C THR A 637 25.45 -13.88 -4.00
N TYR A 638 25.66 -15.00 -4.69
CA TYR A 638 24.76 -15.48 -5.72
C TYR A 638 24.79 -17.00 -5.75
N ARG A 639 23.61 -17.62 -5.93
CA ARG A 639 23.47 -19.08 -5.86
C ARG A 639 24.44 -19.75 -6.84
N ASN A 640 25.20 -20.73 -6.34
CA ASN A 640 26.20 -21.50 -7.08
C ASN A 640 27.43 -20.70 -7.60
N LEU A 641 27.60 -19.43 -7.22
CA LEU A 641 28.77 -18.61 -7.61
C LEU A 641 29.65 -18.20 -6.42
N SER A 642 29.07 -18.05 -5.23
CA SER A 642 29.81 -17.63 -4.03
C SER A 642 29.18 -18.25 -2.79
N GLN A 643 30.00 -18.91 -1.97
CA GLN A 643 29.61 -19.52 -0.69
C GLN A 643 30.04 -18.67 0.52
N SER A 644 30.92 -17.68 0.30
CA SER A 644 31.39 -16.78 1.34
C SER A 644 31.71 -15.40 0.79
N VAL A 645 31.61 -14.38 1.65
CA VAL A 645 32.03 -13.01 1.36
C VAL A 645 33.16 -12.67 2.30
N ARG A 646 34.29 -12.23 1.76
CA ARG A 646 35.47 -11.89 2.57
C ARG A 646 35.78 -10.41 2.45
N PHE A 647 35.72 -9.70 3.57
CA PHE A 647 36.18 -8.33 3.68
C PHE A 647 37.66 -8.34 4.06
N VAL A 648 38.50 -7.68 3.26
CA VAL A 648 39.94 -7.55 3.51
C VAL A 648 40.39 -6.11 3.32
N THR A 649 41.54 -5.76 3.90
CA THR A 649 42.20 -4.48 3.69
C THR A 649 43.42 -4.64 2.81
N GLY A 650 43.57 -3.78 1.80
CA GLY A 650 44.76 -3.64 0.98
C GLY A 650 45.81 -2.71 1.58
N HIS A 651 45.61 -2.26 2.83
CA HIS A 651 46.53 -1.35 3.52
C HIS A 651 47.88 -2.04 3.80
N ARG A 652 48.98 -1.32 3.56
CA ARG A 652 50.34 -1.82 3.80
C ARG A 652 50.72 -1.65 5.26
N VAL A 653 51.27 -2.70 5.88
CA VAL A 653 52.00 -2.59 7.15
C VAL A 653 53.47 -2.79 6.79
N GLU A 654 54.34 -1.85 7.16
CA GLU A 654 55.78 -1.91 6.84
C GLU A 654 56.10 -2.11 5.34
N ASN A 655 55.34 -1.45 4.45
CA ASN A 655 55.42 -1.55 2.98
C ASN A 655 55.07 -2.91 2.36
N VAL A 656 54.62 -3.90 3.15
CA VAL A 656 54.19 -5.21 2.64
C VAL A 656 52.68 -5.37 2.81
N ILE A 657 52.03 -5.96 1.80
CA ILE A 657 50.64 -6.40 1.89
C ILE A 657 50.68 -7.84 2.40
N ASN A 658 50.30 -8.04 3.66
CA ASN A 658 50.33 -9.35 4.32
C ASN A 658 48.95 -10.02 4.25
N LEU A 659 48.62 -10.60 3.09
CA LEU A 659 47.41 -11.38 2.87
C LEU A 659 47.77 -12.84 2.61
N ASP A 660 46.90 -13.75 3.03
CA ASP A 660 46.98 -15.17 2.67
C ASP A 660 46.56 -15.36 1.20
N TRP A 661 47.52 -15.23 0.28
CA TRP A 661 47.25 -15.19 -1.16
C TRP A 661 46.56 -16.45 -1.72
N PRO A 662 46.97 -17.68 -1.36
CA PRO A 662 46.23 -18.88 -1.77
C PRO A 662 44.76 -18.85 -1.33
N GLU A 663 44.48 -18.42 -0.11
CA GLU A 663 43.11 -18.33 0.40
C GLU A 663 42.32 -17.21 -0.29
N MET A 664 42.94 -16.06 -0.60
CA MET A 664 42.28 -14.97 -1.33
C MET A 664 41.95 -15.35 -2.78
N GLY A 665 42.76 -16.21 -3.41
CA GLY A 665 42.60 -16.66 -4.78
C GLY A 665 41.44 -17.64 -5.01
N ARG A 666 40.86 -18.23 -3.96
CA ARG A 666 39.78 -19.23 -4.07
C ARG A 666 38.59 -18.73 -4.89
N ARG A 667 38.03 -19.60 -5.73
CA ARG A 667 36.96 -19.26 -6.70
C ARG A 667 35.57 -19.17 -6.06
N ASP A 668 35.30 -19.98 -5.05
CA ASP A 668 34.01 -20.14 -4.35
C ASP A 668 33.66 -19.00 -3.37
N GLN A 669 34.29 -17.84 -3.49
CA GLN A 669 34.08 -16.68 -2.62
C GLN A 669 34.01 -15.37 -3.40
N THR A 670 33.40 -14.36 -2.78
CA THR A 670 33.47 -12.96 -3.21
C THR A 670 34.45 -12.22 -2.33
N LEU A 671 35.53 -11.73 -2.91
CA LEU A 671 36.54 -10.94 -2.21
C LEU A 671 36.21 -9.46 -2.33
N VAL A 672 36.12 -8.76 -1.20
CA VAL A 672 35.91 -7.31 -1.17
C VAL A 672 37.07 -6.63 -0.44
N ILE A 673 37.80 -5.81 -1.18
CA ILE A 673 39.05 -5.18 -0.74
C ILE A 673 38.82 -3.70 -0.47
N TYR A 674 39.00 -3.31 0.79
CA TYR A 674 39.02 -1.93 1.25
C TYR A 674 40.43 -1.34 1.10
N MET A 675 40.54 -0.03 0.86
CA MET A 675 41.83 0.67 0.81
C MET A 675 42.84 0.05 -0.20
N GLY A 676 42.33 -0.59 -1.26
CA GLY A 676 43.14 -1.37 -2.20
C GLY A 676 43.75 -0.58 -3.35
N LEU A 677 43.28 0.65 -3.64
CA LEU A 677 43.60 1.38 -4.88
C LEU A 677 45.11 1.53 -5.16
N VAL A 678 45.88 2.01 -4.18
CA VAL A 678 47.34 2.23 -4.33
C VAL A 678 48.09 0.90 -4.50
N GLY A 679 47.59 -0.18 -3.88
CA GLY A 679 48.16 -1.52 -3.97
C GLY A 679 47.59 -2.36 -5.10
N LEU A 680 46.65 -1.85 -5.89
CA LEU A 680 45.80 -2.65 -6.78
C LEU A 680 46.61 -3.48 -7.79
N PRO A 681 47.61 -2.92 -8.52
CA PRO A 681 48.41 -3.72 -9.44
C PRO A 681 49.15 -4.88 -8.74
N THR A 682 49.70 -4.61 -7.54
CA THR A 682 50.43 -5.62 -6.76
C THR A 682 49.50 -6.71 -6.23
N ILE A 683 48.31 -6.33 -5.74
CA ILE A 683 47.29 -7.26 -5.22
C ILE A 683 46.83 -8.21 -6.33
N LEU A 684 46.47 -7.67 -7.50
CA LEU A 684 45.98 -8.47 -8.62
C LEU A 684 47.08 -9.40 -9.17
N ALA A 685 48.32 -8.90 -9.29
CA ALA A 685 49.47 -9.73 -9.69
C ALA A 685 49.74 -10.88 -8.71
N LYS A 686 49.68 -10.61 -7.39
CA LYS A 686 49.85 -11.63 -6.36
C LYS A 686 48.73 -12.66 -6.35
N LEU A 687 47.49 -12.25 -6.62
CA LEU A 687 46.37 -13.19 -6.77
C LEU A 687 46.60 -14.15 -7.95
N ILE A 688 47.05 -13.64 -9.10
CA ILE A 688 47.37 -14.48 -10.28
C ILE A 688 48.53 -15.43 -9.97
N GLU A 689 49.61 -14.92 -9.36
CA GLU A 689 50.79 -15.72 -8.96
C GLU A 689 50.41 -16.91 -8.06
N HIS A 690 49.37 -16.76 -7.23
CA HIS A 690 48.90 -17.79 -6.29
C HIS A 690 47.64 -18.53 -6.74
N GLY A 691 47.35 -18.54 -8.05
CA GLY A 691 46.35 -19.43 -8.65
C GLY A 691 44.96 -18.84 -8.88
N CYS A 692 44.78 -17.53 -8.79
CA CYS A 692 43.55 -16.86 -9.23
C CYS A 692 43.52 -16.76 -10.77
N GLU A 693 42.40 -17.12 -11.39
CA GLU A 693 42.22 -17.03 -12.85
C GLU A 693 42.31 -15.56 -13.32
N PRO A 694 43.18 -15.21 -14.30
CA PRO A 694 43.32 -13.85 -14.82
C PRO A 694 42.02 -13.26 -15.37
N GLU A 695 41.15 -14.10 -15.93
CA GLU A 695 39.86 -13.75 -16.52
C GLU A 695 38.74 -13.60 -15.47
N ARG A 696 39.02 -13.90 -14.20
CA ARG A 696 38.01 -13.82 -13.13
C ARG A 696 37.41 -12.41 -13.06
N PRO A 697 36.07 -12.26 -13.07
CA PRO A 697 35.43 -10.95 -13.06
C PRO A 697 35.79 -10.12 -11.82
N ALA A 698 36.05 -8.84 -12.04
CA ALA A 698 36.41 -7.89 -10.99
C ALA A 698 35.82 -6.51 -11.29
N ALA A 699 35.46 -5.78 -10.22
CA ALA A 699 34.97 -4.41 -10.33
C ALA A 699 35.60 -3.53 -9.25
N LEU A 700 35.77 -2.25 -9.58
CA LEU A 700 36.12 -1.19 -8.65
C LEU A 700 34.97 -0.19 -8.60
N VAL A 701 34.49 0.10 -7.40
CA VAL A 701 33.46 1.11 -7.15
C VAL A 701 34.09 2.27 -6.39
N GLU A 702 34.19 3.43 -7.04
CA GLU A 702 34.66 4.68 -6.44
C GLU A 702 33.46 5.51 -5.96
N ASN A 703 33.62 6.19 -4.81
CA ASN A 703 32.60 7.03 -4.20
C ASN A 703 31.26 6.30 -4.07
N ALA A 704 31.30 5.08 -3.52
CA ALA A 704 30.13 4.22 -3.38
C ALA A 704 28.93 4.97 -2.79
N THR A 705 27.79 4.92 -3.46
CA THR A 705 26.52 5.58 -3.10
C THR A 705 26.50 7.11 -3.16
N TRP A 706 27.61 7.77 -3.53
CA TRP A 706 27.60 9.21 -3.82
C TRP A 706 27.00 9.46 -5.20
N PRO A 707 26.46 10.67 -5.47
CA PRO A 707 26.02 11.06 -6.82
C PRO A 707 27.12 10.87 -7.89
N GLU A 708 28.39 11.04 -7.52
CA GLU A 708 29.55 10.86 -8.38
C GLU A 708 30.10 9.41 -8.39
N GLN A 709 29.30 8.41 -7.99
CA GLN A 709 29.73 7.01 -8.00
C GLN A 709 30.20 6.58 -9.40
N ARG A 710 31.39 5.98 -9.47
CA ARG A 710 31.92 5.38 -10.70
C ARG A 710 32.17 3.89 -10.51
N VAL A 711 31.71 3.08 -11.46
CA VAL A 711 31.89 1.62 -11.46
C VAL A 711 32.76 1.23 -12.64
N ILE A 712 33.96 0.74 -12.37
CA ILE A 712 34.90 0.23 -13.37
C ILE A 712 34.85 -1.29 -13.31
N VAL A 713 34.52 -1.93 -14.43
CA VAL A 713 34.42 -3.39 -14.53
C VAL A 713 35.52 -3.91 -15.44
N GLY A 714 36.13 -5.03 -15.04
CA GLY A 714 37.12 -5.74 -15.82
C GLY A 714 37.31 -7.16 -15.28
N THR A 715 38.52 -7.66 -15.42
CA THR A 715 38.97 -8.93 -14.87
C THR A 715 40.13 -8.70 -13.91
N VAL A 716 40.54 -9.74 -13.17
CA VAL A 716 41.74 -9.66 -12.30
C VAL A 716 42.97 -9.19 -13.11
N ALA A 717 43.10 -9.57 -14.38
CA ALA A 717 44.20 -9.13 -15.23
C ALA A 717 44.12 -7.66 -15.68
N THR A 718 42.91 -7.11 -15.85
CA THR A 718 42.69 -5.84 -16.58
C THR A 718 42.21 -4.69 -15.69
N LEU A 719 41.74 -4.98 -14.47
CA LEU A 719 41.10 -3.98 -13.61
C LEU A 719 42.07 -2.86 -13.17
N ALA A 720 43.36 -3.16 -12.97
CA ALA A 720 44.34 -2.15 -12.61
C ALA A 720 44.52 -1.09 -13.72
N ASP A 721 44.64 -1.54 -14.97
CA ASP A 721 44.79 -0.65 -16.12
C ASP A 721 43.51 0.14 -16.36
N ALA A 722 42.35 -0.51 -16.29
CA ALA A 722 41.05 0.16 -16.42
C ALA A 722 40.82 1.23 -15.33
N ALA A 723 41.26 0.97 -14.09
CA ALA A 723 41.18 1.95 -13.00
C ALA A 723 42.15 3.12 -13.21
N HIS A 724 43.33 2.86 -13.79
CA HIS A 724 44.30 3.90 -14.13
C HIS A 724 43.80 4.80 -15.27
N GLU A 725 43.27 4.21 -16.34
CA GLU A 725 42.66 4.92 -17.47
C GLU A 725 41.47 5.78 -17.05
N ALA A 726 40.64 5.27 -16.13
CA ALA A 726 39.51 5.99 -15.57
C ALA A 726 39.90 7.08 -14.54
N GLN A 727 41.20 7.22 -14.22
CA GLN A 727 41.73 8.20 -13.28
C GLN A 727 41.01 8.17 -11.93
N ILE A 728 40.85 6.97 -11.36
CA ILE A 728 40.26 6.77 -10.04
C ILE A 728 41.18 7.37 -8.97
N SER A 729 40.62 8.20 -8.08
CA SER A 729 41.37 8.89 -7.01
C SER A 729 40.61 9.03 -5.69
N GLY A 730 39.31 8.77 -5.69
CA GLY A 730 38.43 8.78 -4.52
C GLY A 730 38.50 7.48 -3.69
N PRO A 731 37.81 7.44 -2.53
CA PRO A 731 37.62 6.22 -1.77
C PRO A 731 36.96 5.15 -2.64
N SER A 732 37.58 3.98 -2.72
CA SER A 732 37.12 2.90 -3.58
C SER A 732 37.09 1.55 -2.87
N VAL A 733 36.13 0.73 -3.28
CA VAL A 733 36.03 -0.69 -2.89
C VAL A 733 36.22 -1.54 -4.13
N VAL A 734 37.06 -2.56 -4.03
CA VAL A 734 37.28 -3.53 -5.11
C VAL A 734 36.52 -4.82 -4.78
N ILE A 735 35.77 -5.34 -5.74
CA ILE A 735 34.99 -6.57 -5.63
C ILE A 735 35.52 -7.55 -6.68
N ILE A 736 35.97 -8.74 -6.25
CA ILE A 736 36.48 -9.80 -7.13
C ILE A 736 35.65 -11.06 -6.92
N GLY A 737 35.09 -11.60 -8.01
CA GLY A 737 34.28 -12.81 -7.98
C GLY A 737 33.31 -12.90 -9.15
N ASP A 738 32.85 -14.12 -9.45
CA ASP A 738 31.94 -14.41 -10.56
C ASP A 738 30.60 -13.65 -10.45
N VAL A 739 30.26 -13.16 -9.25
CA VAL A 739 29.11 -12.29 -9.00
C VAL A 739 29.16 -10.96 -9.75
N VAL A 740 30.34 -10.45 -10.10
CA VAL A 740 30.50 -9.20 -10.87
C VAL A 740 29.88 -9.35 -12.27
N ALA A 741 29.92 -10.56 -12.85
CA ALA A 741 29.27 -10.84 -14.14
C ALA A 741 27.73 -10.80 -14.09
N LYS A 742 27.13 -10.71 -12.90
CA LYS A 742 25.67 -10.55 -12.70
C LYS A 742 25.23 -9.10 -12.61
N ARG A 743 26.16 -8.14 -12.72
CA ARG A 743 25.84 -6.72 -12.81
C ARG A 743 24.85 -6.47 -13.95
N LYS A 744 23.64 -6.01 -13.60
CA LYS A 744 22.71 -5.42 -14.57
C LYS A 744 23.13 -3.97 -14.76
N ALA A 745 23.38 -3.57 -16.01
CA ALA A 745 23.86 -2.25 -16.37
C ALA A 745 22.88 -1.15 -15.96
#